data_AF-A0AAN4W0B1-F1
#
_entry.id   AF-A0AAN4W0B1-F1
#
_cell.length_a   1.000
_cell.length_b   1.000
_cell.length_c   1.000
_cell.angle_alpha   90.00
_cell.angle_beta   90.00
_cell.angle_gamma   90.00
#
_symmetry.space_group_name_H-M   'P 1'
#
loop_
_entity.id
_entity.type
_entity.pdbx_description
1 polymer ?
#
loop_
_entity_poly.entity_id
_entity_poly.type
_entity_poly.pdbx_seq_one_letter_code
_entity_poly.pdbx_strand_id
1 'polypeptide(L)'
;MYNIEELSVKLLSELKEIAEELGVTKYKSLPKKELIYKILDQQAVLPEDQLQKLVASKKAAEVAAPAPEAEAKPKTEKKERAPRKARETNKEKAPKADKKEAAAKPKPERETKLPKRESVKAVAPVEQTEEKERKEERPKRQRKERTERNEQRQDRPEKAGRQERPERQERSERPERKERERKPRQQKEQDSNEDLLELFTEAVTSGKIPEPAQPSSTEEKPAVTEENKEEKVAAEAAAPVEAATKDEPVAIPPRNREAAPEASSEDQEQQRPERREREDRRDDRRDDRMNRRQIQSTIKEFEGIVESEGVLEIMQDGYGFLRSSDYNYLASPDDIYVSPSQIKLFGLKTGDTVCGSIRPPKEGEKYFALLRVETVNGKTTEEIRDRVPFEHLTPLFPQEKLNLTDASNKYSTRVLDLFAPIGKGQRGMIVAQPKTGKTVLLKDVANSIAKNHPEVYLIILLIDERPEEVTDMARSVRAEVVSSTFDEQAERHVKVSNMVLEKSKRMVECGHDVVILLDSITRLARAHNTVVPSSGKILSGGVDANALHKPKRFFGAARNVENGGSLTIIATALTETGSKMDEVIFEEFKGTGNMELQLDRKLANRRIYPAIDILASGTRREDLLNDRETLQKIWLLRKHGLSDMNSQEAMEWMLEKMRGTKDNEEFLLSMNG
;
A
#
# COMPACT_ATOMS: atom_id res chain seq x y z
N MET A 1 -31.18 21.10 -0.14
CA MET A 1 -30.62 21.01 -1.50
C MET A 1 -30.46 19.55 -1.88
N TYR A 2 -30.23 19.27 -3.15
CA TYR A 2 -29.71 18.00 -3.63
C TYR A 2 -28.24 18.19 -4.05
N ASN A 3 -27.38 17.24 -3.73
CA ASN A 3 -25.97 17.28 -4.12
C ASN A 3 -25.77 16.61 -5.49
N ILE A 4 -24.68 16.97 -6.18
CA ILE A 4 -24.36 16.43 -7.51
C ILE A 4 -24.26 14.89 -7.53
N GLU A 5 -23.77 14.30 -6.44
CA GLU A 5 -23.68 12.85 -6.24
C GLU A 5 -25.07 12.20 -6.17
N GLU A 6 -25.97 12.75 -5.35
CA GLU A 6 -27.36 12.26 -5.21
C GLU A 6 -28.12 12.33 -6.54
N LEU A 7 -27.92 13.40 -7.32
CA LEU A 7 -28.53 13.57 -8.63
C LEU A 7 -27.87 12.67 -9.69
N SER A 8 -26.60 12.29 -9.53
CA SER A 8 -25.90 11.38 -10.45
C SER A 8 -26.43 9.95 -10.38
N VAL A 9 -26.90 9.50 -9.20
CA VAL A 9 -27.44 8.15 -8.99
C VAL A 9 -28.86 8.01 -9.56
N LYS A 10 -29.71 9.03 -9.39
CA LYS A 10 -31.14 9.01 -9.76
C LYS A 10 -31.42 8.70 -11.24
N LEU A 11 -32.59 8.12 -11.53
CA LEU A 11 -33.04 7.82 -12.90
C LEU A 11 -33.40 9.10 -13.67
N LEU A 12 -33.42 9.00 -15.01
CA LEU A 12 -33.74 10.13 -15.88
C LEU A 12 -35.23 10.56 -15.80
N SER A 13 -36.11 9.68 -15.31
CA SER A 13 -37.49 9.99 -14.88
C SER A 13 -37.49 10.87 -13.62
N GLU A 14 -36.87 10.38 -12.54
CA GLU A 14 -36.78 11.06 -11.24
C GLU A 14 -36.14 12.46 -11.36
N LEU A 15 -35.11 12.59 -12.21
CA LEU A 15 -34.48 13.88 -12.50
C LEU A 15 -35.41 14.84 -13.26
N LYS A 16 -36.34 14.34 -14.09
CA LYS A 16 -37.34 15.18 -14.75
C LYS A 16 -38.44 15.61 -13.78
N GLU A 17 -38.85 14.76 -12.85
CA GLU A 17 -39.80 15.10 -11.78
C GLU A 17 -39.21 16.18 -10.85
N ILE A 18 -37.95 16.01 -10.42
CA ILE A 18 -37.23 17.01 -9.61
C ILE A 18 -37.07 18.35 -10.37
N ALA A 19 -36.81 18.30 -11.67
CA ALA A 19 -36.71 19.49 -12.52
C ALA A 19 -38.07 20.20 -12.70
N GLU A 20 -39.17 19.45 -12.78
CA GLU A 20 -40.54 19.98 -12.84
C GLU A 20 -40.92 20.68 -11.52
N GLU A 21 -40.61 20.06 -10.38
CA GLU A 21 -40.85 20.60 -9.03
C GLU A 21 -40.05 21.87 -8.70
N LEU A 22 -38.86 22.01 -9.29
CA LEU A 22 -37.99 23.19 -9.13
C LEU A 22 -38.24 24.27 -10.20
N GLY A 23 -39.16 24.03 -11.16
CA GLY A 23 -39.50 24.98 -12.22
C GLY A 23 -38.43 25.13 -13.32
N VAL A 24 -37.55 24.14 -13.50
CA VAL A 24 -36.43 24.19 -14.47
C VAL A 24 -36.97 24.20 -15.90
N THR A 25 -36.71 25.27 -16.65
CA THR A 25 -37.24 25.38 -18.02
C THR A 25 -36.53 24.45 -19.03
N LYS A 26 -37.31 23.91 -19.97
CA LYS A 26 -36.88 23.00 -21.07
C LYS A 26 -36.29 21.64 -20.65
N TYR A 27 -36.48 21.21 -19.40
CA TYR A 27 -36.00 19.94 -18.83
C TYR A 27 -36.37 18.66 -19.62
N LYS A 28 -37.53 18.59 -20.28
CA LYS A 28 -38.03 17.36 -20.91
C LYS A 28 -37.13 16.80 -22.03
N SER A 29 -36.31 17.63 -22.67
CA SER A 29 -35.43 17.26 -23.79
C SER A 29 -33.93 17.23 -23.48
N LEU A 30 -33.51 17.43 -22.22
CA LEU A 30 -32.09 17.49 -21.85
C LEU A 30 -31.47 16.11 -21.58
N PRO A 31 -30.19 15.88 -21.92
CA PRO A 31 -29.45 14.69 -21.50
C PRO A 31 -29.14 14.73 -20.00
N LYS A 32 -28.90 13.56 -19.39
CA LYS A 32 -28.79 13.41 -17.91
C LYS A 32 -27.84 14.42 -17.26
N LYS A 33 -26.65 14.64 -17.83
CA LYS A 33 -25.63 15.54 -17.26
C LYS A 33 -26.08 17.00 -17.25
N GLU A 34 -26.60 17.52 -18.35
CA GLU A 34 -27.11 18.90 -18.43
C GLU A 34 -28.32 19.13 -17.52
N LEU A 35 -29.19 18.12 -17.40
CA LEU A 35 -30.34 18.18 -16.49
C LEU A 35 -29.91 18.29 -15.02
N ILE A 36 -28.87 17.55 -14.61
CA ILE A 36 -28.29 17.63 -13.27
C ILE A 36 -27.73 19.04 -12.99
N TYR A 37 -26.94 19.61 -13.91
CA TYR A 37 -26.39 20.95 -13.72
C TYR A 37 -27.50 22.02 -13.62
N LYS A 38 -28.52 21.97 -14.49
CA LYS A 38 -29.65 22.91 -14.38
C LYS A 38 -30.46 22.79 -13.09
N ILE A 39 -30.56 21.59 -12.50
CA ILE A 39 -31.19 21.39 -11.19
C ILE A 39 -30.38 22.09 -10.10
N LEU A 40 -29.04 21.99 -10.14
CA LEU A 40 -28.15 22.63 -9.19
C LEU A 40 -28.17 24.16 -9.34
N ASP A 41 -28.08 24.68 -10.57
CA ASP A 41 -28.19 26.12 -10.87
C ASP A 41 -29.51 26.70 -10.34
N GLN A 42 -30.63 26.02 -10.60
CA GLN A 42 -31.96 26.44 -10.15
C GLN A 42 -32.08 26.40 -8.62
N GLN A 43 -31.44 25.43 -7.94
CA GLN A 43 -31.39 25.40 -6.47
C GLN A 43 -30.54 26.53 -5.87
N ALA A 44 -29.51 27.01 -6.57
CA ALA A 44 -28.72 28.15 -6.12
C ALA A 44 -29.44 29.51 -6.27
N VAL A 45 -30.46 29.58 -7.14
CA VAL A 45 -31.27 30.79 -7.38
C VAL A 45 -32.51 30.90 -6.48
N LEU A 46 -33.02 29.77 -5.97
CA LEU A 46 -34.23 29.73 -5.14
C LEU A 46 -33.94 29.97 -3.65
N PRO A 47 -34.65 30.90 -2.96
CA PRO A 47 -34.51 31.09 -1.51
C PRO A 47 -34.86 29.83 -0.72
N GLU A 48 -34.10 29.55 0.35
CA GLU A 48 -34.26 28.35 1.19
C GLU A 48 -35.69 28.18 1.71
N ASP A 49 -36.34 29.29 2.03
CA ASP A 49 -37.72 29.39 2.50
C ASP A 49 -38.78 28.84 1.53
N GLN A 50 -38.46 28.74 0.24
CA GLN A 50 -39.29 28.11 -0.80
C GLN A 50 -38.95 26.62 -0.95
N LEU A 51 -37.66 26.27 -0.94
CA LEU A 51 -37.18 24.88 -0.97
C LEU A 51 -37.74 24.06 0.21
N GLN A 52 -37.79 24.65 1.42
CA GLN A 52 -38.38 23.99 2.59
C GLN A 52 -39.90 23.74 2.44
N LYS A 53 -40.64 24.68 1.85
CA LYS A 53 -42.10 24.55 1.62
C LYS A 53 -42.42 23.46 0.58
N LEU A 54 -41.62 23.35 -0.48
CA LEU A 54 -41.74 22.29 -1.47
C LEU A 54 -41.48 20.90 -0.87
N VAL A 55 -40.44 20.74 -0.03
CA VAL A 55 -40.16 19.47 0.67
C VAL A 55 -41.24 19.12 1.70
N ALA A 56 -41.78 20.11 2.42
CA ALA A 56 -42.88 19.91 3.38
C ALA A 56 -44.17 19.41 2.72
N SER A 57 -44.51 19.94 1.52
CA SER A 57 -45.71 19.53 0.77
C SER A 57 -45.67 18.06 0.36
N LYS A 58 -44.49 17.53 -0.03
CA LYS A 58 -44.31 16.10 -0.34
C LYS A 58 -44.52 15.22 0.88
N LYS A 59 -43.94 15.57 2.04
CA LYS A 59 -44.15 14.83 3.29
C LYS A 59 -45.62 14.84 3.76
N ALA A 60 -46.40 15.87 3.43
CA ALA A 60 -47.83 15.88 3.73
C ALA A 60 -48.63 14.96 2.79
N ALA A 61 -48.26 14.87 1.51
CA ALA A 61 -48.91 14.00 0.54
C ALA A 61 -48.58 12.51 0.74
N GLU A 62 -47.33 12.19 1.04
CA GLU A 62 -46.83 10.80 1.21
C GLU A 62 -47.38 10.10 2.46
N VAL A 63 -47.82 10.86 3.47
CA VAL A 63 -48.45 10.34 4.71
C VAL A 63 -49.97 10.16 4.56
N ALA A 64 -50.56 10.56 3.43
CA ALA A 64 -52.01 10.63 3.22
C ALA A 64 -52.57 9.59 2.22
N ALA A 65 -52.04 8.35 2.23
CA ALA A 65 -52.55 7.23 1.43
C ALA A 65 -52.76 5.95 2.29
N PRO A 66 -53.93 5.29 2.25
CA PRO A 66 -54.21 4.09 3.04
C PRO A 66 -53.62 2.81 2.42
N ALA A 67 -53.34 1.82 3.27
CA ALA A 67 -52.72 0.54 2.88
C ALA A 67 -53.71 -0.44 2.19
N PRO A 68 -53.26 -1.25 1.22
CA PRO A 68 -54.05 -2.32 0.60
C PRO A 68 -53.95 -3.67 1.33
N GLU A 69 -55.01 -4.48 1.27
CA GLU A 69 -55.02 -5.87 1.76
C GLU A 69 -54.45 -6.88 0.73
N ALA A 70 -54.26 -8.13 1.17
CA ALA A 70 -53.53 -9.17 0.45
C ALA A 70 -54.33 -9.95 -0.62
N GLU A 71 -53.64 -10.81 -1.38
CA GLU A 71 -54.14 -11.45 -2.61
C GLU A 71 -55.29 -12.46 -2.44
N ALA A 72 -56.20 -12.47 -3.42
CA ALA A 72 -56.80 -13.69 -3.95
C ALA A 72 -57.07 -13.56 -5.48
N LYS A 73 -56.58 -14.54 -6.25
CA LYS A 73 -56.79 -14.73 -7.71
C LYS A 73 -58.01 -15.66 -7.93
N PRO A 74 -58.66 -15.78 -9.14
CA PRO A 74 -58.06 -15.74 -10.47
C PRO A 74 -58.89 -15.01 -11.58
N LYS A 75 -59.01 -15.61 -12.78
CA LYS A 75 -59.13 -14.93 -14.09
C LYS A 75 -60.57 -14.80 -14.67
N THR A 76 -60.62 -13.96 -15.72
CA THR A 76 -61.36 -14.10 -17.01
C THR A 76 -62.76 -13.47 -17.23
N GLU A 77 -62.78 -12.61 -18.26
CA GLU A 77 -63.86 -12.31 -19.23
C GLU A 77 -65.01 -11.33 -18.88
N LYS A 78 -65.84 -11.04 -19.90
CA LYS A 78 -66.61 -9.79 -20.12
C LYS A 78 -68.11 -9.96 -19.81
N LYS A 79 -68.84 -8.82 -19.88
CA LYS A 79 -70.28 -8.61 -20.23
C LYS A 79 -71.23 -9.84 -20.18
N GLU A 80 -72.45 -9.78 -19.63
CA GLU A 80 -73.38 -8.64 -19.66
C GLU A 80 -74.49 -8.67 -18.56
N ARG A 81 -75.59 -7.94 -18.79
CA ARG A 81 -76.69 -7.59 -17.87
C ARG A 81 -77.45 -8.78 -17.23
N ALA A 82 -77.58 -8.74 -15.90
CA ALA A 82 -78.83 -8.65 -15.09
C ALA A 82 -80.18 -9.27 -15.58
N PRO A 83 -81.14 -9.65 -14.67
CA PRO A 83 -81.05 -9.91 -13.21
C PRO A 83 -81.98 -11.04 -12.64
N ARG A 84 -81.98 -11.19 -11.28
CA ARG A 84 -83.03 -11.71 -10.36
C ARG A 84 -83.20 -13.23 -10.06
N LYS A 85 -83.13 -13.51 -8.74
CA LYS A 85 -83.93 -14.44 -7.89
C LYS A 85 -83.73 -15.98 -7.94
N ALA A 86 -83.14 -16.47 -6.82
CA ALA A 86 -83.76 -17.35 -5.81
C ALA A 86 -83.52 -18.90 -5.78
N ARG A 87 -83.24 -19.36 -4.53
CA ARG A 87 -83.76 -20.57 -3.84
C ARG A 87 -82.88 -21.86 -3.74
N GLU A 88 -82.61 -22.25 -2.49
CA GLU A 88 -82.40 -23.59 -1.85
C GLU A 88 -81.82 -24.76 -2.69
N THR A 89 -80.78 -25.48 -2.25
CA THR A 89 -80.84 -26.58 -1.24
C THR A 89 -79.40 -27.04 -0.84
N ASN A 90 -79.08 -27.45 0.41
CA ASN A 90 -79.16 -28.83 1.01
C ASN A 90 -78.34 -29.90 0.23
N LYS A 91 -77.56 -30.87 0.78
CA LYS A 91 -77.48 -31.63 2.06
C LYS A 91 -76.03 -32.20 2.29
N GLU A 92 -75.60 -32.94 3.34
CA GLU A 92 -75.90 -33.01 4.80
C GLU A 92 -75.14 -34.18 5.54
N LYS A 93 -74.38 -33.90 6.64
CA LYS A 93 -74.01 -34.79 7.82
C LYS A 93 -73.03 -36.00 7.66
N ALA A 94 -72.46 -36.67 8.71
CA ALA A 94 -72.07 -36.27 10.11
C ALA A 94 -71.02 -37.24 10.84
N PRO A 95 -71.22 -37.92 12.02
CA PRO A 95 -70.36 -37.63 13.21
C PRO A 95 -69.93 -38.74 14.26
N LYS A 96 -69.05 -38.34 15.22
CA LYS A 96 -69.06 -38.60 16.72
C LYS A 96 -68.46 -39.88 17.41
N ALA A 97 -68.09 -39.66 18.71
CA ALA A 97 -67.92 -40.60 19.88
C ALA A 97 -66.51 -41.25 20.12
N ASP A 98 -66.02 -41.63 21.33
CA ASP A 98 -66.46 -41.45 22.75
C ASP A 98 -65.34 -41.62 23.85
N LYS A 99 -65.61 -41.11 25.09
CA LYS A 99 -65.17 -41.44 26.50
C LYS A 99 -63.80 -42.07 26.98
N LYS A 100 -63.21 -41.39 28.01
CA LYS A 100 -62.72 -41.83 29.38
C LYS A 100 -61.50 -42.79 29.56
N GLU A 101 -60.87 -43.05 30.74
CA GLU A 101 -60.43 -42.40 32.05
C GLU A 101 -59.66 -43.50 32.89
N ALA A 102 -58.93 -43.40 34.03
CA ALA A 102 -58.45 -42.44 35.08
C ALA A 102 -57.11 -43.03 35.69
N ALA A 103 -56.46 -42.73 36.85
CA ALA A 103 -56.67 -41.88 38.05
C ALA A 103 -55.34 -41.13 38.49
N ALA A 104 -54.57 -41.27 39.59
CA ALA A 104 -54.56 -41.99 40.90
C ALA A 104 -53.61 -41.25 41.92
N LYS A 105 -53.67 -41.49 43.26
CA LYS A 105 -52.89 -40.84 44.40
C LYS A 105 -52.85 -41.79 45.66
N PRO A 106 -52.34 -41.50 46.91
CA PRO A 106 -51.68 -40.30 47.53
C PRO A 106 -50.56 -40.49 48.64
N LYS A 107 -49.90 -39.37 49.07
CA LYS A 107 -49.36 -38.98 50.42
C LYS A 107 -48.05 -39.59 51.03
N PRO A 108 -47.36 -38.92 52.01
CA PRO A 108 -47.77 -37.82 52.94
C PRO A 108 -47.06 -36.44 52.77
N GLU A 109 -47.22 -35.52 53.76
CA GLU A 109 -46.98 -34.07 53.68
C GLU A 109 -46.04 -33.48 54.77
N ARG A 110 -45.52 -32.25 54.53
CA ARG A 110 -45.56 -31.16 55.54
C ARG A 110 -45.57 -29.76 54.88
N GLU A 111 -46.13 -28.78 55.58
CA GLU A 111 -46.49 -27.42 55.08
C GLU A 111 -45.55 -26.32 55.64
N THR A 112 -45.51 -25.07 55.14
CA THR A 112 -46.52 -24.01 55.39
C THR A 112 -46.29 -22.73 54.53
N LYS A 113 -47.24 -21.77 54.56
CA LYS A 113 -47.26 -20.48 53.82
C LYS A 113 -47.60 -19.31 54.75
N LEU A 114 -47.45 -18.05 54.27
CA LEU A 114 -48.16 -16.75 54.57
C LEU A 114 -47.16 -15.54 54.46
N PRO A 115 -47.56 -14.25 54.60
CA PRO A 115 -48.56 -13.48 53.81
C PRO A 115 -48.03 -12.10 53.29
N LYS A 116 -48.91 -11.10 53.08
CA LYS A 116 -48.63 -9.68 52.66
C LYS A 116 -49.03 -8.65 53.76
N ARG A 117 -48.75 -7.34 53.52
CA ARG A 117 -49.33 -6.09 54.12
C ARG A 117 -48.74 -5.57 55.46
N GLU A 118 -48.75 -4.26 55.81
CA GLU A 118 -48.82 -2.96 55.08
C GLU A 118 -48.49 -1.75 56.03
N SER A 119 -47.96 -0.62 55.50
CA SER A 119 -47.83 0.72 56.16
C SER A 119 -46.83 0.84 57.35
N VAL A 120 -46.30 2.00 57.78
CA VAL A 120 -46.80 3.41 57.91
C VAL A 120 -45.83 4.46 57.29
N LYS A 121 -46.25 5.75 57.20
CA LYS A 121 -45.57 6.88 56.50
C LYS A 121 -44.93 7.93 57.45
N ALA A 122 -43.97 8.69 56.91
CA ALA A 122 -43.74 10.13 57.18
C ALA A 122 -43.19 10.77 55.87
N VAL A 123 -44.00 11.43 55.03
CA VAL A 123 -44.53 12.83 55.10
C VAL A 123 -43.47 13.89 54.75
N ALA A 124 -43.70 14.57 53.60
CA ALA A 124 -43.07 15.83 53.19
C ALA A 124 -44.03 16.58 52.24
N PRO A 125 -44.30 17.88 52.44
CA PRO A 125 -44.86 18.72 51.36
C PRO A 125 -44.49 20.25 51.40
N VAL A 126 -44.87 20.97 50.33
CA VAL A 126 -45.10 22.44 50.19
C VAL A 126 -43.91 23.41 49.98
N GLU A 127 -43.79 23.87 48.72
CA GLU A 127 -43.78 25.25 48.15
C GLU A 127 -42.95 26.46 48.67
N GLN A 128 -42.90 27.46 47.76
CA GLN A 128 -42.26 28.78 47.65
C GLN A 128 -42.77 29.84 48.67
N THR A 129 -42.28 31.09 48.81
CA THR A 129 -41.59 32.10 47.94
C THR A 129 -40.69 33.06 48.77
N GLU A 130 -39.79 33.93 48.26
CA GLU A 130 -38.97 33.94 47.02
C GLU A 130 -37.47 34.19 47.41
N GLU A 131 -36.85 35.39 47.50
CA GLU A 131 -37.15 36.75 47.00
C GLU A 131 -35.86 37.55 46.66
N LYS A 132 -35.83 38.23 45.50
CA LYS A 132 -34.80 39.23 45.03
C LYS A 132 -33.35 38.71 44.81
N GLU A 133 -32.59 39.16 43.80
CA GLU A 133 -32.86 40.07 42.67
C GLU A 133 -31.98 39.72 41.43
N ARG A 134 -32.17 40.42 40.29
CA ARG A 134 -31.60 40.05 38.96
C ARG A 134 -31.10 41.27 38.15
N LYS A 135 -29.79 41.33 37.85
CA LYS A 135 -29.09 42.03 36.74
C LYS A 135 -27.61 41.60 36.73
N GLU A 136 -26.82 41.45 35.65
CA GLU A 136 -26.74 42.04 34.29
C GLU A 136 -25.70 43.18 34.17
N GLU A 137 -25.04 43.26 33.00
CA GLU A 137 -24.06 44.28 32.54
C GLU A 137 -22.55 44.21 32.91
N ARG A 138 -21.77 44.96 32.12
CA ARG A 138 -20.28 45.09 32.06
C ARG A 138 -19.83 46.43 32.72
N PRO A 139 -18.72 47.09 32.28
CA PRO A 139 -17.31 46.89 32.67
C PRO A 139 -16.71 48.17 33.33
N LYS A 140 -15.39 48.19 33.65
CA LYS A 140 -14.50 49.35 33.35
C LYS A 140 -12.99 49.11 33.54
N ARG A 141 -12.21 50.07 33.03
CA ARG A 141 -10.73 50.18 33.05
C ARG A 141 -10.24 51.07 34.21
N GLN A 142 -8.91 51.10 34.40
CA GLN A 142 -8.02 52.22 34.85
C GLN A 142 -7.24 51.96 36.16
N ARG A 143 -6.00 52.43 36.36
CA ARG A 143 -4.91 52.95 35.47
C ARG A 143 -3.64 53.17 36.35
N LYS A 144 -2.46 53.33 35.71
CA LYS A 144 -1.17 53.88 36.22
C LYS A 144 -0.28 52.86 36.95
N GLU A 145 1.06 52.97 36.98
CA GLU A 145 2.12 53.57 36.12
C GLU A 145 3.42 52.85 36.56
N ARG A 146 4.33 52.33 35.72
CA ARG A 146 5.13 52.85 34.59
C ARG A 146 6.27 53.80 34.98
N THR A 147 7.49 53.26 35.02
CA THR A 147 8.77 53.74 34.42
C THR A 147 9.78 52.57 34.57
N GLU A 148 10.53 52.08 33.56
CA GLU A 148 11.56 52.71 32.69
C GLU A 148 12.82 53.16 33.48
N ARG A 149 14.07 52.89 33.07
CA ARG A 149 14.71 52.39 31.82
C ARG A 149 15.99 51.59 32.20
N ASN A 150 16.40 50.51 31.53
CA ASN A 150 17.06 50.35 30.21
C ASN A 150 18.58 50.66 30.20
N GLU A 151 19.31 50.06 29.24
CA GLU A 151 20.75 50.24 28.92
C GLU A 151 21.77 49.60 29.91
N GLN A 152 22.95 49.11 29.51
CA GLN A 152 23.43 48.51 28.23
C GLN A 152 24.81 47.84 28.46
N ARG A 153 25.37 47.15 27.43
CA ARG A 153 26.78 46.70 27.28
C ARG A 153 27.17 45.44 28.12
N GLN A 154 27.78 44.42 27.48
CA GLN A 154 29.24 44.15 27.34
C GLN A 154 29.94 44.00 28.71
N ASP A 155 30.70 42.94 29.01
CA ASP A 155 31.67 42.29 28.11
C ASP A 155 31.86 40.76 28.29
N ARG A 156 32.89 40.18 27.66
CA ARG A 156 33.18 38.72 27.55
C ARG A 156 34.35 38.25 28.49
N PRO A 157 35.08 37.11 28.30
CA PRO A 157 35.38 36.18 29.41
C PRO A 157 36.87 36.04 29.79
N GLU A 158 37.22 35.40 30.91
CA GLU A 158 38.45 34.60 31.22
C GLU A 158 38.32 34.15 32.73
N LYS A 159 38.85 33.04 33.27
CA LYS A 159 39.46 31.78 32.77
C LYS A 159 39.79 30.84 33.96
N ALA A 160 40.03 29.55 33.68
CA ALA A 160 40.56 28.54 34.61
C ALA A 160 39.64 28.18 35.81
N GLY A 161 39.82 27.04 36.50
CA GLY A 161 40.69 25.89 36.22
C GLY A 161 41.37 25.32 37.47
N ARG A 162 41.62 24.00 37.48
CA ARG A 162 42.19 23.20 38.61
C ARG A 162 41.30 23.12 39.87
N GLN A 163 41.57 22.23 40.83
CA GLN A 163 41.91 20.78 40.85
C GLN A 163 42.09 20.41 42.33
N GLU A 164 41.64 19.22 42.71
CA GLU A 164 42.16 18.39 43.82
C GLU A 164 41.91 18.73 45.32
N ARG A 165 41.93 17.59 46.03
CA ARG A 165 41.81 17.26 47.47
C ARG A 165 43.17 17.51 48.20
N PRO A 166 43.35 17.35 49.54
CA PRO A 166 42.68 16.34 50.40
C PRO A 166 42.44 16.64 51.92
N GLU A 167 41.80 15.67 52.60
CA GLU A 167 42.02 15.24 54.02
C GLU A 167 41.75 16.22 55.21
N ARG A 168 41.43 15.80 56.46
CA ARG A 168 41.14 14.49 57.11
C ARG A 168 40.41 14.69 58.47
N GLN A 169 39.68 13.67 58.96
CA GLN A 169 39.31 13.41 60.39
C GLN A 169 38.48 14.50 61.12
N GLU A 170 37.72 14.30 62.22
CA GLU A 170 37.41 13.25 63.24
C GLU A 170 35.85 13.24 63.43
N ARG A 171 35.09 12.43 64.22
CA ARG A 171 35.16 11.12 64.93
C ARG A 171 33.85 10.92 65.75
N SER A 172 33.65 9.76 66.40
CA SER A 172 32.61 9.42 67.41
C SER A 172 31.17 9.20 66.88
N GLU A 173 30.29 8.36 67.45
CA GLU A 173 30.47 7.25 68.42
C GLU A 173 29.33 6.20 68.34
N ARG A 174 29.49 5.06 69.04
CA ARG A 174 28.52 3.93 69.18
C ARG A 174 28.70 3.38 70.62
N PRO A 175 27.68 2.82 71.32
CA PRO A 175 27.33 1.39 71.08
C PRO A 175 25.90 0.91 71.47
N GLU A 176 25.48 -0.24 70.90
CA GLU A 176 24.64 -1.33 71.50
C GLU A 176 23.20 -1.03 72.05
N ARG A 177 22.28 -2.00 72.27
CA ARG A 177 22.39 -3.48 72.44
C ARG A 177 21.08 -4.27 72.09
N LYS A 178 21.25 -5.53 71.60
CA LYS A 178 20.50 -6.82 71.74
C LYS A 178 19.07 -6.86 72.35
N GLU A 179 18.16 -7.84 72.18
CA GLU A 179 17.94 -9.12 71.43
C GLU A 179 16.41 -9.46 71.61
N ARG A 180 15.69 -10.46 71.04
CA ARG A 180 16.01 -11.88 70.79
C ARG A 180 14.89 -12.61 69.96
N GLU A 181 15.33 -13.59 69.16
CA GLU A 181 14.67 -14.80 68.59
C GLU A 181 13.13 -15.07 68.67
N ARG A 182 12.55 -15.52 67.53
CA ARG A 182 11.71 -16.76 67.42
C ARG A 182 11.50 -17.24 65.96
N LYS A 183 11.33 -18.55 65.79
CA LYS A 183 11.03 -19.36 64.57
C LYS A 183 10.29 -20.64 65.05
N PRO A 184 9.73 -21.54 64.19
CA PRO A 184 9.44 -21.47 62.75
C PRO A 184 7.98 -21.89 62.37
N ARG A 185 7.59 -21.78 61.09
CA ARG A 185 6.85 -22.84 60.35
C ARG A 185 6.88 -22.62 58.83
N GLN A 186 6.35 -23.58 58.05
CA GLN A 186 6.58 -23.77 56.60
C GLN A 186 5.27 -23.79 55.81
N GLN A 187 5.31 -23.26 54.58
CA GLN A 187 4.67 -23.69 53.31
C GLN A 187 4.94 -22.56 52.30
N LYS A 188 5.56 -22.74 51.13
CA LYS A 188 5.47 -23.72 50.04
C LYS A 188 4.22 -23.51 49.16
N GLU A 189 4.34 -22.57 48.23
CA GLU A 189 3.60 -22.53 46.97
C GLU A 189 4.62 -22.43 45.82
N GLN A 190 4.79 -23.55 45.12
CA GLN A 190 5.31 -23.66 43.75
C GLN A 190 4.33 -24.62 43.04
N ASP A 191 4.64 -24.97 41.79
CA ASP A 191 4.03 -26.09 41.06
C ASP A 191 2.61 -25.78 40.49
N SER A 192 2.58 -25.31 39.24
CA SER A 192 1.42 -25.38 38.34
C SER A 192 1.86 -25.26 36.87
N ASN A 193 2.54 -26.30 36.38
CA ASN A 193 2.74 -26.57 34.94
C ASN A 193 3.33 -27.96 34.60
N GLU A 194 3.73 -28.79 35.58
CA GLU A 194 4.27 -30.13 35.29
C GLU A 194 3.17 -31.18 34.97
N ASP A 195 1.95 -31.02 35.50
CA ASP A 195 0.80 -31.93 35.27
C ASP A 195 0.40 -32.10 33.78
N LEU A 196 0.77 -31.17 32.90
CA LEU A 196 0.48 -31.26 31.46
C LEU A 196 1.53 -32.05 30.66
N LEU A 197 2.67 -32.42 31.26
CA LEU A 197 3.72 -33.20 30.60
C LEU A 197 3.62 -34.70 30.91
N GLU A 198 3.32 -35.10 32.15
CA GLU A 198 3.17 -36.52 32.49
C GLU A 198 1.98 -37.18 31.76
N LEU A 199 0.86 -36.45 31.62
CA LEU A 199 -0.33 -36.89 30.87
C LEU A 199 -0.08 -37.12 29.37
N PHE A 200 0.99 -36.56 28.79
CA PHE A 200 1.37 -36.84 27.40
C PHE A 200 2.33 -38.04 27.26
N THR A 201 3.05 -38.40 28.33
CA THR A 201 4.01 -39.52 28.30
C THR A 201 3.39 -40.90 28.46
N GLU A 202 2.35 -41.08 29.28
CA GLU A 202 1.69 -42.39 29.45
C GLU A 202 0.90 -42.85 28.20
N ALA A 203 0.45 -41.89 27.38
CA ALA A 203 -0.26 -42.15 26.13
C ALA A 203 0.62 -42.80 25.04
N VAL A 204 1.95 -42.73 25.17
CA VAL A 204 2.92 -43.28 24.20
C VAL A 204 3.38 -44.70 24.57
N THR A 205 3.26 -45.09 25.85
CA THR A 205 3.70 -46.40 26.36
C THR A 205 2.65 -47.51 26.30
N SER A 206 1.39 -47.20 25.99
CA SER A 206 0.28 -48.17 25.91
C SER A 206 -0.10 -48.51 24.46
N GLY A 207 0.71 -49.36 23.81
CA GLY A 207 0.62 -49.65 22.38
C GLY A 207 -0.73 -50.24 21.90
N LYS A 208 -1.61 -49.37 21.37
CA LYS A 208 -2.78 -49.71 20.54
C LYS A 208 -3.02 -48.64 19.48
N ILE A 209 -2.69 -48.96 18.23
CA ILE A 209 -2.93 -48.09 17.06
C ILE A 209 -4.24 -48.50 16.39
N PRO A 210 -5.21 -47.58 16.18
CA PRO A 210 -6.30 -47.76 15.23
C PRO A 210 -5.79 -47.49 13.80
N GLU A 211 -6.08 -48.39 12.87
CA GLU A 211 -5.65 -48.31 11.48
C GLU A 211 -6.51 -47.32 10.66
N PRO A 212 -5.93 -46.37 9.89
CA PRO A 212 -6.69 -45.50 8.99
C PRO A 212 -7.03 -46.24 7.70
N ALA A 213 -8.32 -46.40 7.41
CA ALA A 213 -8.80 -47.16 6.26
C ALA A 213 -8.45 -46.52 4.90
N GLN A 214 -8.03 -47.35 3.95
CA GLN A 214 -7.83 -46.96 2.55
C GLN A 214 -9.16 -46.93 1.78
N PRO A 215 -9.41 -45.95 0.90
CA PRO A 215 -10.40 -46.08 -0.16
C PRO A 215 -9.82 -46.92 -1.32
N SER A 216 -10.29 -48.15 -1.48
CA SER A 216 -9.85 -49.06 -2.55
C SER A 216 -10.41 -48.66 -3.92
N SER A 217 -9.59 -48.75 -4.95
CA SER A 217 -10.01 -48.67 -6.36
C SER A 217 -10.73 -49.94 -6.82
N THR A 218 -11.77 -49.79 -7.63
CA THR A 218 -12.27 -50.83 -8.54
C THR A 218 -12.54 -50.23 -9.92
N GLU A 219 -11.98 -50.86 -10.95
CA GLU A 219 -12.35 -50.59 -12.33
C GLU A 219 -13.61 -51.39 -12.70
N GLU A 220 -14.48 -50.82 -13.54
CA GLU A 220 -15.17 -51.63 -14.55
C GLU A 220 -15.58 -50.80 -15.77
N LYS A 221 -15.28 -51.35 -16.95
CA LYS A 221 -15.76 -51.00 -18.30
C LYS A 221 -16.28 -52.32 -18.88
N PRO A 222 -17.31 -52.37 -19.74
CA PRO A 222 -17.21 -51.77 -21.09
C PRO A 222 -18.58 -51.37 -21.71
N ALA A 223 -18.68 -51.49 -23.05
CA ALA A 223 -19.89 -51.48 -23.90
C ALA A 223 -20.40 -50.11 -24.45
N VAL A 224 -19.67 -49.64 -25.47
CA VAL A 224 -20.18 -49.20 -26.80
C VAL A 224 -21.70 -49.05 -26.97
N THR A 225 -22.12 -47.87 -27.44
CA THR A 225 -23.14 -47.74 -28.50
C THR A 225 -22.80 -46.52 -29.38
N GLU A 226 -23.16 -46.60 -30.65
CA GLU A 226 -22.97 -45.53 -31.64
C GLU A 226 -24.18 -44.59 -31.64
N GLU A 227 -23.99 -43.32 -32.01
CA GLU A 227 -24.76 -42.80 -33.16
C GLU A 227 -24.01 -41.67 -33.88
N ASN A 228 -24.10 -41.67 -35.21
CA ASN A 228 -23.47 -40.66 -36.06
C ASN A 228 -24.43 -39.51 -36.36
N LYS A 229 -23.88 -38.30 -36.53
CA LYS A 229 -24.10 -37.56 -37.78
C LYS A 229 -23.05 -36.49 -38.04
N GLU A 230 -22.37 -36.64 -39.18
CA GLU A 230 -21.81 -35.51 -39.91
C GLU A 230 -22.95 -34.60 -40.40
N GLU A 231 -22.69 -33.31 -40.56
CA GLU A 231 -22.89 -32.72 -41.89
C GLU A 231 -21.87 -31.60 -42.15
N LYS A 232 -21.51 -31.42 -43.42
CA LYS A 232 -20.52 -30.46 -43.88
C LYS A 232 -21.22 -29.29 -44.57
N VAL A 233 -20.75 -28.07 -44.35
CA VAL A 233 -20.78 -27.03 -45.40
C VAL A 233 -19.39 -26.41 -45.45
N ALA A 234 -18.84 -26.29 -46.66
CA ALA A 234 -17.53 -25.70 -46.91
C ALA A 234 -17.67 -24.34 -47.62
N ALA A 235 -16.64 -23.52 -47.45
CA ALA A 235 -16.17 -22.44 -48.33
C ALA A 235 -17.15 -21.75 -49.30
N GLU A 236 -17.14 -20.41 -49.23
CA GLU A 236 -16.84 -19.66 -50.45
C GLU A 236 -15.89 -18.49 -50.11
N ALA A 237 -15.13 -18.02 -51.11
CA ALA A 237 -14.12 -16.98 -50.96
C ALA A 237 -14.28 -15.93 -52.07
N ALA A 238 -14.11 -14.65 -51.75
CA ALA A 238 -14.16 -13.58 -52.73
C ALA A 238 -13.24 -12.41 -52.37
N ALA A 239 -12.27 -12.17 -53.26
CA ALA A 239 -11.48 -10.94 -53.38
C ALA A 239 -10.88 -10.90 -54.80
N PRO A 240 -10.43 -9.74 -55.31
CA PRO A 240 -10.77 -8.36 -54.97
C PRO A 240 -11.65 -7.72 -56.08
N VAL A 241 -11.94 -6.42 -56.00
CA VAL A 241 -12.43 -5.65 -57.16
C VAL A 241 -11.66 -4.33 -57.28
N GLU A 242 -10.72 -4.28 -58.22
CA GLU A 242 -10.28 -3.02 -58.81
C GLU A 242 -11.13 -2.75 -60.05
N ALA A 243 -11.64 -1.52 -60.19
CA ALA A 243 -12.18 -1.01 -61.44
C ALA A 243 -11.94 0.51 -61.49
N ALA A 244 -11.09 0.95 -62.40
CA ALA A 244 -10.72 2.36 -62.52
C ALA A 244 -11.72 3.14 -63.39
N THR A 245 -12.18 4.29 -62.90
CA THR A 245 -12.67 5.39 -63.74
C THR A 245 -11.65 6.53 -63.71
N LYS A 246 -11.36 7.07 -64.90
CA LYS A 246 -10.54 8.28 -65.06
C LYS A 246 -11.48 9.48 -65.08
N ASP A 247 -11.06 10.59 -64.48
CA ASP A 247 -11.44 11.93 -64.93
C ASP A 247 -10.33 12.92 -64.56
N GLU A 248 -10.19 13.98 -65.35
CA GLU A 248 -9.03 14.89 -65.32
C GLU A 248 -9.21 16.10 -64.39
N PRO A 249 -8.10 16.69 -63.85
CA PRO A 249 -8.18 17.79 -62.90
C PRO A 249 -8.59 19.12 -63.55
N VAL A 250 -9.64 19.75 -63.02
CA VAL A 250 -10.09 21.09 -63.45
C VAL A 250 -9.11 22.18 -62.98
N ALA A 251 -8.71 23.04 -63.91
CA ALA A 251 -7.73 24.10 -63.67
C ALA A 251 -8.30 25.34 -62.95
N ILE A 252 -7.45 26.02 -62.17
CA ILE A 252 -7.70 27.38 -61.66
C ILE A 252 -6.49 28.27 -62.04
N PRO A 253 -6.69 29.37 -62.81
CA PRO A 253 -5.60 30.22 -63.30
C PRO A 253 -5.05 31.20 -62.24
N PRO A 254 -3.83 31.75 -62.44
CA PRO A 254 -3.12 32.52 -61.42
C PRO A 254 -3.60 33.97 -61.28
N ARG A 255 -3.48 34.54 -60.07
CA ARG A 255 -3.70 35.97 -59.83
C ARG A 255 -2.38 36.72 -59.81
N ASN A 256 -2.23 37.68 -60.73
CA ASN A 256 -0.98 38.40 -60.96
C ASN A 256 -0.75 39.53 -59.93
N ARG A 257 0.49 40.02 -59.83
CA ARG A 257 0.83 41.24 -59.07
C ARG A 257 0.59 42.48 -59.94
N GLU A 258 -0.01 43.51 -59.35
CA GLU A 258 0.01 44.88 -59.87
C GLU A 258 0.92 45.78 -59.01
N ALA A 259 1.10 47.04 -59.44
CA ALA A 259 2.27 47.85 -59.17
C ALA A 259 2.12 48.88 -58.01
N ALA A 260 3.14 49.71 -57.86
CA ALA A 260 3.30 50.68 -56.77
C ALA A 260 2.61 52.04 -57.02
N PRO A 261 2.53 52.92 -56.00
CA PRO A 261 2.53 54.38 -56.15
C PRO A 261 3.97 54.97 -56.02
N GLU A 262 4.14 56.21 -56.47
CA GLU A 262 5.43 56.94 -56.56
C GLU A 262 5.53 58.15 -55.60
N ALA A 263 6.73 58.79 -55.54
CA ALA A 263 7.03 60.15 -54.99
C ALA A 263 6.90 60.33 -53.45
N SER A 264 7.51 61.31 -52.74
CA SER A 264 8.55 62.35 -52.95
C SER A 264 8.86 63.01 -51.57
N SER A 265 9.99 63.68 -51.27
CA SER A 265 11.30 63.96 -51.90
C SER A 265 12.33 64.36 -50.80
N GLU A 266 13.63 64.44 -51.15
CA GLU A 266 14.74 65.05 -50.36
C GLU A 266 15.06 64.37 -48.98
N ASP A 267 16.25 64.53 -48.36
CA ASP A 267 17.36 65.47 -48.57
C ASP A 267 18.77 64.91 -48.20
N GLN A 268 19.80 65.54 -48.76
CA GLN A 268 21.21 65.69 -48.31
C GLN A 268 22.22 64.52 -48.12
N GLU A 269 23.49 64.92 -48.24
CA GLU A 269 24.70 64.11 -48.48
C GLU A 269 25.42 63.63 -47.20
N GLN A 270 26.26 62.58 -47.32
CA GLN A 270 27.72 62.72 -47.09
C GLN A 270 28.57 61.49 -47.51
N GLN A 271 29.46 61.74 -48.48
CA GLN A 271 30.82 61.20 -48.67
C GLN A 271 31.09 59.68 -48.92
N ARG A 272 32.24 59.45 -49.57
CA ARG A 272 32.88 58.18 -50.02
C ARG A 272 34.23 58.03 -49.28
N PRO A 273 35.02 56.93 -49.44
CA PRO A 273 34.82 55.69 -50.19
C PRO A 273 34.67 54.47 -49.23
N GLU A 274 34.54 53.19 -49.61
CA GLU A 274 35.44 52.32 -50.38
C GLU A 274 34.70 51.28 -51.25
N ARG A 275 35.39 50.72 -52.26
CA ARG A 275 34.76 49.90 -53.31
C ARG A 275 35.71 48.82 -53.87
N ARG A 276 36.04 47.78 -53.08
CA ARG A 276 36.84 46.64 -53.59
C ARG A 276 36.57 45.22 -53.04
N GLU A 277 35.62 45.01 -52.12
CA GLU A 277 35.31 43.67 -51.54
C GLU A 277 33.90 43.13 -51.87
N ARG A 278 33.50 43.04 -53.15
CA ARG A 278 32.11 42.65 -53.50
C ARG A 278 31.93 41.51 -54.51
N GLU A 279 33.00 40.84 -54.93
CA GLU A 279 32.89 39.73 -55.90
C GLU A 279 33.06 38.35 -55.25
N ASP A 280 34.01 38.16 -54.32
CA ASP A 280 34.23 36.86 -53.66
C ASP A 280 33.04 36.38 -52.79
N ARG A 281 32.27 37.29 -52.19
CA ARG A 281 31.15 36.95 -51.27
C ARG A 281 29.89 36.39 -51.95
N ARG A 282 30.00 35.80 -53.15
CA ARG A 282 28.88 35.25 -53.94
C ARG A 282 28.83 33.74 -54.03
N ASP A 283 29.96 33.03 -54.07
CA ASP A 283 29.96 31.57 -54.17
C ASP A 283 29.81 30.85 -52.82
N ASP A 284 30.38 31.38 -51.71
CA ASP A 284 30.14 30.87 -50.34
C ASP A 284 28.64 30.65 -50.03
N ARG A 285 27.79 31.53 -50.56
CA ARG A 285 26.33 31.52 -50.34
C ARG A 285 25.57 30.47 -51.15
N ARG A 286 26.22 29.76 -52.07
CA ARG A 286 25.67 28.59 -52.75
C ARG A 286 26.02 27.32 -51.99
N ASP A 287 27.29 27.12 -51.66
CA ASP A 287 27.74 25.92 -50.97
C ASP A 287 27.15 25.81 -49.57
N ASP A 288 27.12 26.90 -48.78
CA ASP A 288 26.45 26.91 -47.47
C ASP A 288 24.95 26.54 -47.56
N ARG A 289 24.29 26.86 -48.68
CA ARG A 289 22.88 26.54 -48.93
C ARG A 289 22.65 25.13 -49.48
N MET A 290 23.65 24.55 -50.13
CA MET A 290 23.63 23.17 -50.62
C MET A 290 24.00 22.22 -49.47
N ASN A 291 25.09 22.51 -48.76
CA ASN A 291 25.56 21.80 -47.57
C ASN A 291 24.52 21.83 -46.44
N ARG A 292 23.86 22.98 -46.16
CA ARG A 292 22.74 23.02 -45.19
C ARG A 292 21.51 22.22 -45.63
N ARG A 293 21.26 22.06 -46.94
CA ARG A 293 20.23 21.14 -47.47
C ARG A 293 20.65 19.68 -47.36
N GLN A 294 21.93 19.39 -47.52
CA GLN A 294 22.48 18.04 -47.43
C GLN A 294 22.54 17.57 -45.97
N ILE A 295 22.93 18.45 -45.04
CA ILE A 295 22.75 18.27 -43.59
C ILE A 295 21.26 18.08 -43.25
N GLN A 296 20.35 18.87 -43.84
CA GLN A 296 18.90 18.67 -43.65
C GLN A 296 18.34 17.40 -44.29
N SER A 297 18.96 16.83 -45.34
CA SER A 297 18.56 15.53 -45.89
C SER A 297 19.12 14.39 -45.05
N THR A 298 20.38 14.46 -44.60
CA THR A 298 20.94 13.48 -43.67
C THR A 298 20.19 13.45 -42.33
N ILE A 299 19.80 14.61 -41.79
CA ILE A 299 18.90 14.71 -40.62
C ILE A 299 17.49 14.10 -40.89
N LYS A 300 17.08 13.99 -42.16
CA LYS A 300 15.84 13.33 -42.59
C LYS A 300 16.01 11.83 -42.90
N GLU A 301 17.22 11.40 -43.24
CA GLU A 301 17.58 10.01 -43.57
C GLU A 301 17.87 9.20 -42.30
N PHE A 302 18.24 9.86 -41.21
CA PHE A 302 18.03 9.32 -39.85
C PHE A 302 16.54 9.42 -39.47
N GLU A 303 15.69 8.53 -40.04
CA GLU A 303 14.46 8.12 -39.35
C GLU A 303 14.85 7.33 -38.09
N GLY A 304 15.21 8.08 -37.05
CA GLY A 304 15.88 7.58 -35.86
C GLY A 304 15.01 6.65 -35.03
N ILE A 305 15.06 5.36 -35.36
CA ILE A 305 14.80 4.26 -34.44
C ILE A 305 15.88 4.34 -33.36
N VAL A 306 15.52 4.94 -32.24
CA VAL A 306 16.31 4.87 -31.01
C VAL A 306 15.76 3.70 -30.20
N GLU A 307 16.62 2.84 -29.70
CA GLU A 307 16.23 1.82 -28.73
C GLU A 307 16.12 2.47 -27.34
N SER A 308 15.01 2.24 -26.64
CA SER A 308 14.82 2.76 -25.28
C SER A 308 14.13 1.73 -24.40
N GLU A 309 14.46 1.78 -23.10
CA GLU A 309 13.86 0.99 -22.04
C GLU A 309 12.97 1.88 -21.15
N GLY A 310 11.93 1.30 -20.54
CA GLY A 310 11.20 1.93 -19.44
C GLY A 310 10.09 1.05 -18.87
N VAL A 311 9.59 1.39 -17.68
CA VAL A 311 8.60 0.59 -16.96
C VAL A 311 7.19 1.09 -17.26
N LEU A 312 6.34 0.22 -17.79
CA LEU A 312 4.98 0.54 -18.22
C LEU A 312 4.06 0.89 -17.03
N GLU A 313 3.48 2.08 -17.07
CA GLU A 313 2.29 2.46 -16.32
C GLU A 313 1.07 2.52 -17.27
N ILE A 314 0.08 1.67 -17.05
CA ILE A 314 -1.19 1.69 -17.80
C ILE A 314 -2.16 2.67 -17.13
N MET A 315 -2.67 3.63 -17.91
CA MET A 315 -3.62 4.66 -17.49
C MET A 315 -5.08 4.13 -17.54
N GLN A 316 -6.01 4.83 -16.88
CA GLN A 316 -7.41 4.38 -16.78
C GLN A 316 -8.12 4.24 -18.15
N ASP A 317 -7.72 5.04 -19.14
CA ASP A 317 -8.24 4.98 -20.51
C ASP A 317 -7.66 3.81 -21.35
N GLY A 318 -6.74 3.02 -20.78
CA GLY A 318 -6.17 1.83 -21.42
C GLY A 318 -4.99 2.05 -22.37
N TYR A 319 -4.51 3.29 -22.54
CA TYR A 319 -3.16 3.55 -23.06
C TYR A 319 -2.15 3.55 -21.89
N GLY A 320 -0.85 3.58 -22.19
CA GLY A 320 0.18 3.62 -21.15
C GLY A 320 1.37 4.51 -21.51
N PHE A 321 2.25 4.68 -20.53
CA PHE A 321 3.55 5.33 -20.68
C PHE A 321 4.65 4.43 -20.11
N LEU A 322 5.78 4.32 -20.82
CA LEU A 322 7.00 3.80 -20.21
C LEU A 322 7.65 4.94 -19.41
N ARG A 323 7.80 4.74 -18.10
CA ARG A 323 8.43 5.69 -17.17
C ARG A 323 9.90 5.31 -16.96
N SER A 324 10.79 6.30 -16.89
CA SER A 324 12.21 6.08 -16.54
C SER A 324 12.42 5.88 -15.03
N SER A 325 13.42 5.06 -14.68
CA SER A 325 13.97 4.92 -13.33
C SER A 325 14.59 6.21 -12.80
N ASP A 326 15.20 7.01 -13.67
CA ASP A 326 15.93 8.23 -13.30
C ASP A 326 14.99 9.32 -12.74
N TYR A 327 13.76 9.32 -13.25
CA TYR A 327 12.64 10.12 -12.76
C TYR A 327 11.80 9.39 -11.69
N ASN A 328 12.34 8.34 -11.06
CA ASN A 328 11.71 7.57 -9.97
C ASN A 328 10.31 7.01 -10.32
N TYR A 329 10.10 6.63 -11.59
CA TYR A 329 8.81 6.21 -12.17
C TYR A 329 7.66 7.23 -12.08
N LEU A 330 8.02 8.51 -12.07
CA LEU A 330 7.09 9.65 -12.15
C LEU A 330 6.91 10.10 -13.60
N ALA A 331 5.96 11.00 -13.83
CA ALA A 331 5.70 11.52 -15.17
C ALA A 331 6.82 12.48 -15.61
N SER A 332 7.46 12.17 -16.72
CA SER A 332 8.50 12.98 -17.39
C SER A 332 8.03 13.44 -18.78
N PRO A 333 8.50 14.60 -19.29
CA PRO A 333 8.32 14.95 -20.71
C PRO A 333 8.88 13.90 -21.68
N ASP A 334 9.89 13.14 -21.25
CA ASP A 334 10.58 12.13 -22.04
C ASP A 334 9.88 10.75 -22.04
N ASP A 335 8.75 10.61 -21.32
CA ASP A 335 8.01 9.36 -21.23
C ASP A 335 7.49 8.87 -22.60
N ILE A 336 7.59 7.57 -22.84
CA ILE A 336 7.26 6.95 -24.14
C ILE A 336 5.81 6.48 -24.12
N TYR A 337 4.98 7.04 -25.00
CA TYR A 337 3.61 6.61 -25.20
C TYR A 337 3.52 5.19 -25.78
N VAL A 338 2.68 4.36 -25.17
CA VAL A 338 2.34 3.00 -25.61
C VAL A 338 0.84 2.92 -25.90
N SER A 339 0.49 2.48 -27.11
CA SER A 339 -0.91 2.42 -27.54
C SER A 339 -1.69 1.28 -26.86
N PRO A 340 -3.02 1.42 -26.67
CA PRO A 340 -3.87 0.33 -26.16
C PRO A 340 -3.78 -0.94 -27.01
N SER A 341 -3.50 -0.80 -28.31
CA SER A 341 -3.34 -1.91 -29.25
C SER A 341 -2.06 -2.71 -28.97
N GLN A 342 -0.92 -2.03 -28.71
CA GLN A 342 0.33 -2.71 -28.34
C GLN A 342 0.21 -3.41 -26.99
N ILE A 343 -0.38 -2.75 -25.98
CA ILE A 343 -0.63 -3.33 -24.65
C ILE A 343 -1.42 -4.64 -24.76
N LYS A 344 -2.52 -4.63 -25.54
CA LYS A 344 -3.35 -5.83 -25.77
C LYS A 344 -2.65 -6.89 -26.62
N LEU A 345 -1.91 -6.52 -27.65
CA LEU A 345 -1.24 -7.44 -28.57
C LEU A 345 -0.12 -8.25 -27.88
N PHE A 346 0.62 -7.62 -26.98
CA PHE A 346 1.75 -8.23 -26.28
C PHE A 346 1.43 -8.69 -24.85
N GLY A 347 0.18 -8.57 -24.39
CA GLY A 347 -0.23 -9.01 -23.05
C GLY A 347 0.45 -8.22 -21.92
N LEU A 348 0.73 -6.93 -22.15
CA LEU A 348 1.46 -6.08 -21.23
C LEU A 348 0.59 -5.67 -20.03
N LYS A 349 1.24 -5.52 -18.87
CA LYS A 349 0.65 -5.15 -17.58
C LYS A 349 1.47 -3.99 -16.99
N THR A 350 0.88 -3.25 -16.05
CA THR A 350 1.65 -2.28 -15.25
C THR A 350 2.82 -2.97 -14.55
N GLY A 351 3.98 -2.31 -14.56
CA GLY A 351 5.25 -2.83 -14.06
C GLY A 351 6.11 -3.55 -15.11
N ASP A 352 5.60 -3.82 -16.33
CA ASP A 352 6.42 -4.46 -17.36
C ASP A 352 7.53 -3.52 -17.83
N THR A 353 8.78 -3.97 -17.73
CA THR A 353 9.95 -3.25 -18.23
C THR A 353 10.08 -3.56 -19.71
N VAL A 354 9.78 -2.58 -20.57
CA VAL A 354 9.69 -2.75 -22.02
C VAL A 354 10.90 -2.11 -22.68
N CYS A 355 11.62 -2.89 -23.50
CA CYS A 355 12.70 -2.39 -24.36
C CYS A 355 12.22 -2.42 -25.82
N GLY A 356 12.54 -1.37 -26.58
CA GLY A 356 12.45 -1.43 -28.03
C GLY A 356 12.53 -0.10 -28.78
N SER A 357 12.33 -0.20 -30.09
CA SER A 357 12.32 0.90 -31.06
C SER A 357 11.30 2.00 -30.69
N ILE A 358 11.76 3.22 -30.41
CA ILE A 358 10.92 4.43 -30.28
C ILE A 358 11.10 5.37 -31.47
N ARG A 359 10.13 6.28 -31.66
CA ARG A 359 10.22 7.42 -32.57
C ARG A 359 9.94 8.75 -31.85
N PRO A 360 10.49 9.88 -32.35
CA PRO A 360 10.07 11.21 -31.94
C PRO A 360 8.57 11.48 -32.16
N PRO A 361 7.98 12.44 -31.41
CA PRO A 361 6.64 12.97 -31.71
C PRO A 361 6.58 13.60 -33.11
N LYS A 362 5.48 13.35 -33.82
CA LYS A 362 5.10 14.04 -35.07
C LYS A 362 4.36 15.34 -34.77
N GLU A 363 4.12 16.16 -35.79
CA GLU A 363 3.35 17.40 -35.65
C GLU A 363 1.97 17.14 -34.99
N GLY A 364 1.77 17.73 -33.81
CA GLY A 364 0.56 17.55 -32.99
C GLY A 364 0.69 16.54 -31.83
N GLU A 365 1.72 15.69 -31.82
CA GLU A 365 2.05 14.81 -30.69
C GLU A 365 2.96 15.52 -29.67
N LYS A 366 2.99 15.03 -28.42
CA LYS A 366 3.80 15.62 -27.32
C LYS A 366 4.89 14.70 -26.77
N TYR A 367 4.78 13.40 -26.99
CA TYR A 367 5.60 12.37 -26.36
C TYR A 367 6.27 11.51 -27.43
N PHE A 368 7.38 10.88 -27.09
CA PHE A 368 7.93 9.79 -27.89
C PHE A 368 6.90 8.67 -28.00
N ALA A 369 6.90 7.91 -29.10
CA ALA A 369 5.96 6.82 -29.31
C ALA A 369 6.73 5.51 -29.58
N LEU A 370 6.33 4.44 -28.90
CA LEU A 370 6.86 3.11 -29.14
C LEU A 370 6.43 2.63 -30.54
N LEU A 371 7.38 2.23 -31.38
CA LEU A 371 7.13 1.58 -32.66
C LEU A 371 7.00 0.07 -32.48
N ARG A 372 8.04 -0.55 -31.91
CA ARG A 372 8.21 -2.00 -31.81
C ARG A 372 8.67 -2.38 -30.40
N VAL A 373 8.05 -3.42 -29.83
CA VAL A 373 8.56 -4.11 -28.64
C VAL A 373 9.59 -5.14 -29.10
N GLU A 374 10.72 -5.22 -28.41
CA GLU A 374 11.80 -6.17 -28.73
C GLU A 374 11.96 -7.21 -27.62
N THR A 375 12.10 -6.76 -26.38
CA THR A 375 12.07 -7.60 -25.18
C THR A 375 11.24 -6.95 -24.09
N VAL A 376 10.67 -7.75 -23.20
CA VAL A 376 9.99 -7.28 -21.99
C VAL A 376 10.49 -8.08 -20.80
N ASN A 377 10.90 -7.43 -19.71
CA ASN A 377 11.54 -8.06 -18.54
C ASN A 377 12.63 -9.08 -18.94
N GLY A 378 13.50 -8.74 -19.91
CA GLY A 378 14.57 -9.64 -20.40
C GLY A 378 14.13 -10.83 -21.26
N LYS A 379 12.83 -11.04 -21.51
CA LYS A 379 12.28 -12.15 -22.31
C LYS A 379 11.65 -11.70 -23.63
N THR A 380 11.41 -12.65 -24.52
CA THR A 380 10.73 -12.41 -25.80
C THR A 380 9.23 -12.15 -25.60
N THR A 381 8.59 -11.48 -26.56
CA THR A 381 7.14 -11.20 -26.50
C THR A 381 6.24 -12.43 -26.56
N GLU A 382 6.80 -13.61 -26.87
CA GLU A 382 6.06 -14.87 -27.00
C GLU A 382 5.95 -15.57 -25.64
N GLU A 383 7.10 -15.81 -24.97
CA GLU A 383 7.19 -16.37 -23.60
C GLU A 383 6.33 -15.62 -22.56
N ILE A 384 6.08 -14.33 -22.80
CA ILE A 384 5.43 -13.40 -21.88
C ILE A 384 3.90 -13.42 -22.00
N ARG A 385 3.35 -14.00 -23.07
CA ARG A 385 1.92 -14.27 -23.20
C ARG A 385 1.49 -15.44 -22.31
N ASP A 386 2.35 -16.44 -22.17
CA ASP A 386 2.07 -17.68 -21.45
C ASP A 386 2.48 -17.65 -19.96
N ARG A 387 3.02 -16.52 -19.47
CA ARG A 387 3.44 -16.36 -18.07
C ARG A 387 2.27 -16.47 -17.08
N VAL A 388 2.47 -17.24 -16.01
CA VAL A 388 1.53 -17.33 -14.89
C VAL A 388 1.53 -16.01 -14.10
N PRO A 389 0.39 -15.36 -13.83
CA PRO A 389 0.34 -14.13 -13.04
C PRO A 389 0.81 -14.35 -11.60
N PHE A 390 1.46 -13.34 -11.00
CA PHE A 390 2.09 -13.41 -9.67
C PHE A 390 1.13 -13.88 -8.56
N GLU A 391 -0.14 -13.49 -8.65
CA GLU A 391 -1.19 -13.88 -7.71
C GLU A 391 -1.56 -15.39 -7.76
N HIS A 392 -1.17 -16.12 -8.82
CA HIS A 392 -1.40 -17.56 -9.00
C HIS A 392 -0.15 -18.44 -8.81
N LEU A 393 1.02 -17.84 -8.58
CA LEU A 393 2.28 -18.54 -8.34
C LEU A 393 2.32 -19.17 -6.93
N THR A 394 2.70 -20.45 -6.83
CA THR A 394 2.78 -21.18 -5.54
C THR A 394 3.82 -20.52 -4.61
N PRO A 395 3.42 -20.02 -3.41
CA PRO A 395 4.37 -19.42 -2.48
C PRO A 395 5.10 -20.50 -1.67
N LEU A 396 6.43 -20.47 -1.70
CA LEU A 396 7.29 -21.33 -0.89
C LEU A 396 7.97 -20.55 0.24
N PHE A 397 8.54 -21.28 1.20
CA PHE A 397 9.57 -20.73 2.08
C PHE A 397 10.87 -20.48 1.28
N PRO A 398 11.71 -19.52 1.70
CA PRO A 398 13.08 -19.41 1.20
C PRO A 398 13.86 -20.72 1.40
N GLN A 399 14.58 -21.14 0.35
CA GLN A 399 15.37 -22.39 0.31
C GLN A 399 16.83 -22.16 -0.14
N GLU A 400 17.12 -21.00 -0.74
CA GLU A 400 18.48 -20.58 -1.08
C GLU A 400 18.84 -19.37 -0.21
N LYS A 401 20.03 -19.38 0.41
CA LYS A 401 20.53 -18.30 1.27
C LYS A 401 21.23 -17.23 0.44
N LEU A 402 20.86 -15.96 0.66
CA LEU A 402 21.62 -14.81 0.19
C LEU A 402 22.80 -14.60 1.13
N ASN A 403 24.00 -15.00 0.69
CA ASN A 403 25.21 -14.95 1.51
C ASN A 403 25.73 -13.51 1.60
N LEU A 404 25.79 -12.96 2.82
CA LEU A 404 26.16 -11.54 3.04
C LEU A 404 27.61 -11.35 3.51
N THR A 405 28.28 -12.46 3.83
CA THR A 405 29.71 -12.56 4.13
C THR A 405 30.55 -12.10 2.93
N ASP A 406 31.48 -11.17 3.14
CA ASP A 406 32.28 -10.53 2.07
C ASP A 406 33.73 -10.28 2.52
N ALA A 407 33.89 -9.59 3.65
CA ALA A 407 35.20 -9.27 4.22
C ALA A 407 35.21 -9.54 5.73
N SER A 408 36.36 -9.98 6.25
CA SER A 408 36.54 -10.39 7.64
C SER A 408 36.19 -9.31 8.66
N ASN A 409 36.36 -8.04 8.29
CA ASN A 409 36.09 -6.84 9.09
C ASN A 409 34.63 -6.33 8.99
N LYS A 410 33.80 -6.86 8.08
CA LYS A 410 32.38 -6.50 7.95
C LYS A 410 31.54 -7.25 9.00
N TYR A 411 31.74 -6.92 10.27
CA TYR A 411 31.00 -7.54 11.38
C TYR A 411 29.48 -7.37 11.23
N SER A 412 29.00 -6.26 10.64
CA SER A 412 27.58 -6.03 10.31
C SER A 412 26.94 -7.20 9.58
N THR A 413 27.51 -7.63 8.44
CA THR A 413 26.93 -8.69 7.62
C THR A 413 27.27 -10.07 8.16
N ARG A 414 28.46 -10.26 8.72
CA ARG A 414 28.87 -11.53 9.35
C ARG A 414 27.97 -11.93 10.52
N VAL A 415 27.57 -10.99 11.38
CA VAL A 415 26.64 -11.24 12.50
C VAL A 415 25.22 -11.48 12.00
N LEU A 416 24.75 -10.72 11.01
CA LEU A 416 23.42 -10.90 10.40
C LEU A 416 23.30 -12.29 9.76
N ASP A 417 24.30 -12.69 8.96
CA ASP A 417 24.35 -13.96 8.23
C ASP A 417 24.32 -15.20 9.15
N LEU A 418 24.82 -15.08 10.39
CA LEU A 418 24.76 -16.12 11.43
C LEU A 418 23.41 -16.16 12.16
N PHE A 419 22.88 -15.00 12.59
CA PHE A 419 21.79 -14.98 13.57
C PHE A 419 20.42 -14.60 12.98
N ALA A 420 20.36 -13.99 11.80
CA ALA A 420 19.12 -13.66 11.10
C ALA A 420 19.29 -13.87 9.57
N PRO A 421 19.62 -15.11 9.14
CA PRO A 421 19.97 -15.40 7.74
C PRO A 421 18.84 -14.97 6.80
N ILE A 422 19.23 -14.41 5.65
CA ILE A 422 18.30 -13.95 4.61
C ILE A 422 18.28 -14.98 3.48
N GLY A 423 17.10 -15.47 3.12
CA GLY A 423 16.93 -16.30 1.93
C GLY A 423 16.28 -15.57 0.76
N LYS A 424 16.41 -16.14 -0.44
CA LYS A 424 15.64 -15.76 -1.61
C LYS A 424 14.14 -15.91 -1.32
N GLY A 425 13.42 -14.80 -1.30
CA GLY A 425 12.00 -14.73 -0.95
C GLY A 425 11.69 -14.29 0.49
N GLN A 426 12.66 -13.78 1.25
CA GLN A 426 12.46 -13.35 2.64
C GLN A 426 11.50 -12.16 2.77
N ARG A 427 10.69 -12.15 3.84
CA ARG A 427 9.98 -10.98 4.39
C ARG A 427 10.69 -10.54 5.67
N GLY A 428 11.82 -9.86 5.50
CA GLY A 428 12.67 -9.41 6.61
C GLY A 428 12.27 -8.03 7.13
N MET A 429 12.31 -7.85 8.45
CA MET A 429 12.04 -6.58 9.12
C MET A 429 13.22 -6.16 10.00
N ILE A 430 13.88 -5.05 9.65
CA ILE A 430 14.93 -4.44 10.46
C ILE A 430 14.27 -3.47 11.45
N VAL A 431 14.13 -3.91 12.69
CA VAL A 431 13.48 -3.17 13.77
C VAL A 431 14.49 -2.18 14.37
N ALA A 432 14.36 -0.91 14.03
CA ALA A 432 15.39 0.09 14.26
C ALA A 432 14.84 1.36 14.95
N GLN A 433 15.35 1.66 16.14
CA GLN A 433 15.16 2.97 16.75
C GLN A 433 15.97 4.05 16.00
N PRO A 434 15.61 5.35 16.10
CA PRO A 434 16.42 6.44 15.56
C PRO A 434 17.87 6.42 16.06
N LYS A 435 18.83 6.68 15.15
CA LYS A 435 20.29 6.73 15.39
C LYS A 435 20.98 5.40 15.78
N THR A 436 20.33 4.26 15.56
CA THR A 436 20.93 2.92 15.79
C THR A 436 21.98 2.48 14.77
N GLY A 437 22.01 3.06 13.56
CA GLY A 437 22.92 2.65 12.48
C GLY A 437 22.23 2.03 11.26
N LYS A 438 20.89 1.88 11.28
CA LYS A 438 19.98 1.50 10.18
C LYS A 438 20.57 1.68 8.76
N THR A 439 20.87 2.91 8.37
CA THR A 439 21.29 3.28 7.00
C THR A 439 22.67 2.69 6.61
N VAL A 440 23.59 2.54 7.56
CA VAL A 440 24.90 1.89 7.34
C VAL A 440 24.70 0.39 7.13
N LEU A 441 23.87 -0.24 7.96
CA LEU A 441 23.55 -1.67 7.82
C LEU A 441 22.86 -1.99 6.49
N LEU A 442 21.94 -1.13 6.04
CA LEU A 442 21.33 -1.26 4.71
C LEU A 442 22.37 -1.19 3.59
N LYS A 443 23.32 -0.23 3.62
CA LYS A 443 24.41 -0.14 2.63
C LYS A 443 25.32 -1.37 2.66
N ASP A 444 25.63 -1.89 3.85
CA ASP A 444 26.46 -3.10 4.03
C ASP A 444 25.78 -4.32 3.39
N VAL A 445 24.50 -4.55 3.70
CA VAL A 445 23.69 -5.64 3.12
C VAL A 445 23.58 -5.48 1.60
N ALA A 446 23.23 -4.28 1.12
CA ALA A 446 23.03 -4.02 -0.30
C ALA A 446 24.30 -4.25 -1.13
N ASN A 447 25.46 -3.76 -0.66
CA ASN A 447 26.73 -3.98 -1.34
C ASN A 447 27.23 -5.43 -1.24
N SER A 448 26.89 -6.17 -0.18
CA SER A 448 27.18 -7.61 -0.13
C SER A 448 26.32 -8.40 -1.13
N ILE A 449 25.00 -8.12 -1.22
CA ILE A 449 24.13 -8.75 -2.22
C ILE A 449 24.63 -8.44 -3.64
N ALA A 450 24.86 -7.16 -3.97
CA ALA A 450 25.34 -6.74 -5.30
C ALA A 450 26.76 -7.23 -5.67
N LYS A 451 27.50 -7.82 -4.72
CA LYS A 451 28.82 -8.44 -4.98
C LYS A 451 28.73 -9.97 -5.06
N ASN A 452 27.99 -10.58 -4.16
CA ASN A 452 27.95 -12.04 -3.99
C ASN A 452 26.86 -12.69 -4.86
N HIS A 453 25.80 -11.95 -5.17
CA HIS A 453 24.63 -12.38 -5.93
C HIS A 453 24.34 -11.42 -7.10
N PRO A 454 25.23 -11.34 -8.11
CA PRO A 454 25.05 -10.46 -9.27
C PRO A 454 23.87 -10.86 -10.18
N GLU A 455 23.28 -12.04 -9.97
CA GLU A 455 22.05 -12.49 -10.63
C GLU A 455 20.77 -11.84 -10.06
N VAL A 456 20.86 -11.25 -8.86
CA VAL A 456 19.71 -10.69 -8.13
C VAL A 456 19.48 -9.22 -8.49
N TYR A 457 18.27 -8.91 -8.95
CA TYR A 457 17.89 -7.54 -9.27
C TYR A 457 17.62 -6.74 -7.98
N LEU A 458 18.56 -5.87 -7.61
CA LEU A 458 18.55 -5.13 -6.36
C LEU A 458 17.99 -3.72 -6.52
N ILE A 459 16.85 -3.46 -5.86
CA ILE A 459 16.18 -2.16 -5.77
C ILE A 459 16.27 -1.64 -4.32
N ILE A 460 16.62 -0.38 -4.15
CA ILE A 460 16.48 0.35 -2.89
C ILE A 460 15.32 1.34 -3.04
N LEU A 461 14.33 1.25 -2.16
CA LEU A 461 13.15 2.11 -2.16
C LEU A 461 13.14 3.00 -0.92
N LEU A 462 13.36 4.30 -1.11
CA LEU A 462 13.47 5.30 -0.04
C LEU A 462 12.20 6.17 -0.01
N ILE A 463 11.46 6.12 1.09
CA ILE A 463 10.14 6.77 1.26
C ILE A 463 10.17 7.71 2.47
N ASP A 464 9.90 9.00 2.23
CA ASP A 464 9.83 10.05 3.26
C ASP A 464 11.15 10.19 4.06
N GLU A 465 12.29 9.86 3.44
CA GLU A 465 13.63 10.07 4.01
C GLU A 465 14.31 11.30 3.38
N ARG A 466 15.46 11.72 3.93
CA ARG A 466 16.09 13.00 3.62
C ARG A 466 16.83 13.02 2.27
N PRO A 467 16.80 14.13 1.50
CA PRO A 467 17.53 14.25 0.24
C PRO A 467 19.03 13.93 0.34
N GLU A 468 19.69 14.28 1.44
CA GLU A 468 21.10 13.96 1.68
C GLU A 468 21.33 12.47 1.93
N GLU A 469 20.41 11.77 2.62
CA GLU A 469 20.49 10.32 2.84
C GLU A 469 20.19 9.54 1.55
N VAL A 470 19.26 10.03 0.71
CA VAL A 470 19.02 9.51 -0.65
C VAL A 470 20.27 9.68 -1.53
N THR A 471 20.87 10.86 -1.55
CA THR A 471 22.07 11.15 -2.36
C THR A 471 23.27 10.31 -1.91
N ASP A 472 23.43 10.13 -0.60
CA ASP A 472 24.47 9.30 -0.01
C ASP A 472 24.26 7.80 -0.34
N MET A 473 23.02 7.29 -0.30
CA MET A 473 22.69 5.93 -0.71
C MET A 473 22.99 5.70 -2.20
N ALA A 474 22.49 6.57 -3.09
CA ALA A 474 22.64 6.46 -4.54
C ALA A 474 24.10 6.52 -5.03
N ARG A 475 25.01 7.10 -4.24
CA ARG A 475 26.46 7.12 -4.52
C ARG A 475 27.25 5.99 -3.85
N SER A 476 26.65 5.31 -2.86
CA SER A 476 27.32 4.30 -2.03
C SER A 476 27.03 2.86 -2.42
N VAL A 477 26.06 2.60 -3.30
CA VAL A 477 25.57 1.24 -3.60
C VAL A 477 25.40 1.02 -5.10
N ARG A 478 25.71 -0.19 -5.55
CA ARG A 478 25.41 -0.69 -6.90
C ARG A 478 24.01 -1.32 -6.92
N ALA A 479 22.98 -0.49 -7.00
CA ALA A 479 21.57 -0.87 -7.01
C ALA A 479 20.75 0.15 -7.80
N GLU A 480 19.53 -0.23 -8.22
CA GLU A 480 18.53 0.75 -8.63
C GLU A 480 18.04 1.50 -7.39
N VAL A 481 18.27 2.81 -7.27
CA VAL A 481 17.83 3.60 -6.11
C VAL A 481 16.65 4.48 -6.48
N VAL A 482 15.47 4.07 -6.03
CA VAL A 482 14.19 4.76 -6.25
C VAL A 482 13.78 5.49 -4.96
N SER A 483 13.33 6.73 -5.09
CA SER A 483 13.12 7.62 -3.95
C SER A 483 11.91 8.55 -4.08
N SER A 484 11.36 8.92 -2.93
CA SER A 484 10.46 10.07 -2.76
C SER A 484 10.78 10.68 -1.40
N THR A 485 11.42 11.85 -1.38
CA THR A 485 11.87 12.52 -0.14
C THR A 485 10.70 13.05 0.67
N PHE A 486 10.96 13.46 1.93
CA PHE A 486 9.93 14.03 2.82
C PHE A 486 9.30 15.34 2.32
N ASP A 487 9.90 16.00 1.31
CA ASP A 487 9.36 17.21 0.67
C ASP A 487 8.11 16.92 -0.19
N GLU A 488 7.88 15.65 -0.51
CA GLU A 488 6.85 15.18 -1.43
C GLU A 488 5.54 14.80 -0.73
N GLN A 489 4.44 14.79 -1.50
CA GLN A 489 3.13 14.43 -0.98
C GLN A 489 2.98 12.91 -0.77
N ALA A 490 2.18 12.52 0.23
CA ALA A 490 1.90 11.11 0.54
C ALA A 490 1.36 10.29 -0.65
N GLU A 491 0.60 10.93 -1.56
CA GLU A 491 0.11 10.31 -2.80
C GLU A 491 1.27 9.89 -3.73
N ARG A 492 2.34 10.70 -3.79
CA ARG A 492 3.54 10.42 -4.58
C ARG A 492 4.34 9.28 -3.98
N HIS A 493 4.52 9.23 -2.66
CA HIS A 493 5.13 8.08 -1.99
C HIS A 493 4.41 6.77 -2.36
N VAL A 494 3.07 6.77 -2.25
CA VAL A 494 2.21 5.62 -2.56
C VAL A 494 2.28 5.24 -4.04
N LYS A 495 2.32 6.21 -4.97
CA LYS A 495 2.50 5.92 -6.39
C LYS A 495 3.85 5.25 -6.68
N VAL A 496 4.95 5.83 -6.19
CA VAL A 496 6.31 5.30 -6.43
C VAL A 496 6.45 3.89 -5.88
N SER A 497 5.97 3.63 -4.65
CA SER A 497 6.01 2.28 -4.08
C SER A 497 5.16 1.27 -4.87
N ASN A 498 4.00 1.66 -5.41
CA ASN A 498 3.18 0.76 -6.22
C ASN A 498 3.86 0.42 -7.56
N MET A 499 4.53 1.38 -8.21
CA MET A 499 5.28 1.12 -9.45
C MET A 499 6.43 0.14 -9.22
N VAL A 500 7.23 0.35 -8.16
CA VAL A 500 8.32 -0.57 -7.79
C VAL A 500 7.80 -1.97 -7.43
N LEU A 501 6.68 -2.06 -6.71
CA LEU A 501 6.06 -3.34 -6.37
C LEU A 501 5.60 -4.11 -7.61
N GLU A 502 4.86 -3.47 -8.52
CA GLU A 502 4.38 -4.13 -9.72
C GLU A 502 5.54 -4.48 -10.66
N LYS A 503 6.56 -3.63 -10.82
CA LYS A 503 7.81 -3.98 -11.54
C LYS A 503 8.43 -5.27 -10.99
N SER A 504 8.59 -5.33 -9.67
CA SER A 504 9.17 -6.48 -8.97
C SER A 504 8.36 -7.76 -9.19
N LYS A 505 7.02 -7.68 -9.16
CA LYS A 505 6.16 -8.82 -9.51
C LYS A 505 6.36 -9.28 -10.95
N ARG A 506 6.39 -8.36 -11.93
CA ARG A 506 6.54 -8.71 -13.35
C ARG A 506 7.88 -9.39 -13.65
N MET A 507 8.95 -8.93 -13.02
CA MET A 507 10.27 -9.57 -13.12
C MET A 507 10.27 -11.00 -12.54
N VAL A 508 9.57 -11.22 -11.41
CA VAL A 508 9.39 -12.55 -10.80
C VAL A 508 8.46 -13.47 -11.61
N GLU A 509 7.38 -12.95 -12.22
CA GLU A 509 6.59 -13.68 -13.23
C GLU A 509 7.46 -14.16 -14.41
N CYS A 510 8.52 -13.43 -14.73
CA CYS A 510 9.48 -13.78 -15.77
C CYS A 510 10.65 -14.66 -15.27
N GLY A 511 10.74 -14.97 -13.97
CA GLY A 511 11.73 -15.89 -13.40
C GLY A 511 12.95 -15.24 -12.71
N HIS A 512 12.95 -13.93 -12.50
CA HIS A 512 14.08 -13.22 -11.88
C HIS A 512 14.00 -13.21 -10.35
N ASP A 513 15.14 -13.30 -9.68
CA ASP A 513 15.26 -12.98 -8.26
C ASP A 513 15.33 -11.46 -8.06
N VAL A 514 14.48 -10.93 -7.19
CA VAL A 514 14.37 -9.48 -6.92
C VAL A 514 14.47 -9.22 -5.43
N VAL A 515 15.32 -8.27 -5.03
CA VAL A 515 15.42 -7.78 -3.65
C VAL A 515 15.01 -6.31 -3.61
N ILE A 516 13.99 -5.99 -2.80
CA ILE A 516 13.65 -4.62 -2.43
C ILE A 516 14.17 -4.34 -1.01
N LEU A 517 15.05 -3.36 -0.88
CA LEU A 517 15.44 -2.78 0.41
C LEU A 517 14.60 -1.52 0.65
N LEU A 518 13.57 -1.62 1.51
CA LEU A 518 12.62 -0.53 1.78
C LEU A 518 13.00 0.23 3.05
N ASP A 519 13.22 1.54 2.92
CA ASP A 519 13.41 2.45 4.04
C ASP A 519 12.35 3.57 3.99
N SER A 520 11.20 3.47 4.68
CA SER A 520 10.79 2.47 5.67
C SER A 520 9.33 2.04 5.51
N ILE A 521 8.96 0.85 6.01
CA ILE A 521 7.57 0.39 5.99
C ILE A 521 6.68 1.25 6.89
N THR A 522 7.23 1.78 8.00
CA THR A 522 6.49 2.68 8.90
C THR A 522 6.09 3.99 8.21
N ARG A 523 7.01 4.61 7.45
CA ARG A 523 6.72 5.81 6.67
C ARG A 523 5.74 5.52 5.52
N LEU A 524 5.90 4.40 4.80
CA LEU A 524 4.95 3.99 3.76
C LEU A 524 3.53 3.73 4.32
N ALA A 525 3.42 3.12 5.51
CA ALA A 525 2.13 2.92 6.17
C ALA A 525 1.47 4.24 6.62
N ARG A 526 2.25 5.21 7.11
CA ARG A 526 1.78 6.58 7.39
C ARG A 526 1.24 7.28 6.14
N ALA A 527 1.97 7.18 5.02
CA ALA A 527 1.54 7.75 3.74
C ALA A 527 0.21 7.14 3.29
N HIS A 528 0.07 5.81 3.35
CA HIS A 528 -1.20 5.13 3.06
C HIS A 528 -2.34 5.55 4.00
N ASN A 529 -2.08 5.79 5.29
CA ASN A 529 -3.08 6.28 6.24
C ASN A 529 -3.56 7.71 5.96
N THR A 530 -2.74 8.52 5.28
CA THR A 530 -3.10 9.89 4.86
C THR A 530 -3.92 9.89 3.57
N VAL A 531 -3.66 8.95 2.67
CA VAL A 531 -4.28 8.88 1.32
C VAL A 531 -5.57 8.04 1.28
N VAL A 532 -5.78 7.14 2.24
CA VAL A 532 -7.02 6.32 2.29
C VAL A 532 -8.18 7.14 2.87
N PRO A 533 -9.34 7.24 2.17
CA PRO A 533 -10.53 7.87 2.73
C PRO A 533 -10.98 7.20 4.03
N SER A 534 -11.32 8.01 5.04
CA SER A 534 -11.70 7.53 6.38
C SER A 534 -12.85 6.52 6.33
N SER A 535 -12.64 5.36 6.93
CA SER A 535 -13.64 4.29 7.08
C SER A 535 -14.64 4.55 8.21
N GLY A 536 -14.41 5.60 9.01
CA GLY A 536 -15.09 5.83 10.29
C GLY A 536 -14.65 4.88 11.41
N LYS A 537 -13.74 3.93 11.15
CA LYS A 537 -13.21 2.96 12.11
C LYS A 537 -11.71 3.19 12.34
N ILE A 538 -11.41 3.98 13.37
CA ILE A 538 -10.04 4.33 13.76
C ILE A 538 -9.60 3.37 14.88
N LEU A 539 -8.45 2.72 14.67
CA LEU A 539 -7.76 1.87 15.63
C LEU A 539 -7.05 2.70 16.70
N SER A 540 -6.45 2.02 17.69
CA SER A 540 -5.49 2.66 18.59
C SER A 540 -4.39 3.37 17.80
N GLY A 541 -3.84 4.46 18.34
CA GLY A 541 -2.79 5.24 17.69
C GLY A 541 -3.22 6.11 16.50
N GLY A 542 -4.51 6.13 16.12
CA GLY A 542 -5.01 7.00 15.03
C GLY A 542 -4.89 6.41 13.62
N VAL A 543 -4.67 5.09 13.51
CA VAL A 543 -4.61 4.36 12.24
C VAL A 543 -6.02 3.99 11.79
N ASP A 544 -6.40 4.22 10.53
CA ASP A 544 -7.66 3.73 9.97
C ASP A 544 -7.61 2.22 9.72
N ALA A 545 -8.68 1.49 10.04
CA ALA A 545 -8.75 0.04 9.91
C ALA A 545 -8.44 -0.49 8.49
N ASN A 546 -8.73 0.29 7.44
CA ASN A 546 -8.43 -0.07 6.05
C ASN A 546 -7.04 0.39 5.59
N ALA A 547 -6.42 1.37 6.25
CA ALA A 547 -5.15 1.97 5.82
C ALA A 547 -4.01 0.96 5.71
N LEU A 548 -3.91 0.03 6.68
CA LEU A 548 -2.84 -0.97 6.72
C LEU A 548 -2.97 -2.07 5.66
N HIS A 549 -4.12 -2.23 5.01
CA HIS A 549 -4.34 -3.33 4.06
C HIS A 549 -3.42 -3.24 2.82
N LYS A 550 -3.21 -2.05 2.25
CA LYS A 550 -2.28 -1.86 1.12
C LYS A 550 -0.80 -2.06 1.54
N PRO A 551 -0.29 -1.42 2.62
CA PRO A 551 1.03 -1.71 3.18
C PRO A 551 1.28 -3.19 3.51
N LYS A 552 0.31 -3.89 4.11
CA LYS A 552 0.40 -5.34 4.36
C LYS A 552 0.49 -6.16 3.08
N ARG A 553 -0.26 -5.79 2.03
CA ARG A 553 -0.14 -6.44 0.71
C ARG A 553 1.17 -6.14 -0.01
N PHE A 554 1.80 -4.98 0.24
CA PHE A 554 3.17 -4.69 -0.23
C PHE A 554 4.17 -5.65 0.43
N PHE A 555 4.24 -5.66 1.77
CA PHE A 555 5.23 -6.49 2.49
C PHE A 555 4.95 -8.00 2.34
N GLY A 556 3.66 -8.39 2.34
CA GLY A 556 3.20 -9.75 2.08
C GLY A 556 3.27 -10.19 0.60
N ALA A 557 3.74 -9.34 -0.32
CA ALA A 557 4.06 -9.78 -1.67
C ALA A 557 5.29 -10.70 -1.65
N ALA A 558 6.31 -10.37 -0.85
CA ALA A 558 7.56 -11.13 -0.81
C ALA A 558 7.35 -12.60 -0.40
N ARG A 559 7.95 -13.48 -1.20
CA ARG A 559 7.79 -14.94 -1.19
C ARG A 559 8.90 -15.57 -2.04
N ASN A 560 9.25 -16.81 -1.75
CA ASN A 560 9.87 -17.68 -2.74
C ASN A 560 8.75 -18.26 -3.65
N VAL A 561 9.06 -18.67 -4.88
CA VAL A 561 8.08 -19.20 -5.83
C VAL A 561 8.53 -20.54 -6.40
N GLU A 562 7.60 -21.48 -6.47
CA GLU A 562 7.79 -22.74 -7.19
C GLU A 562 7.80 -22.49 -8.72
N ASN A 563 8.86 -22.91 -9.41
CA ASN A 563 9.06 -22.72 -10.86
C ASN A 563 9.06 -21.25 -11.34
N GLY A 564 9.40 -20.31 -10.46
CA GLY A 564 9.58 -18.88 -10.77
C GLY A 564 10.83 -18.32 -10.10
N GLY A 565 10.97 -16.99 -10.09
CA GLY A 565 12.00 -16.31 -9.29
C GLY A 565 11.49 -15.96 -7.89
N SER A 566 12.33 -15.37 -7.04
CA SER A 566 11.92 -14.94 -5.69
C SER A 566 11.68 -13.42 -5.59
N LEU A 567 10.69 -13.02 -4.77
CA LEU A 567 10.55 -11.64 -4.31
C LEU A 567 10.98 -11.53 -2.86
N THR A 568 12.12 -10.91 -2.61
CA THR A 568 12.65 -10.61 -1.28
C THR A 568 12.34 -9.16 -0.92
N ILE A 569 11.78 -8.91 0.26
CA ILE A 569 11.60 -7.54 0.79
C ILE A 569 12.22 -7.50 2.18
N ILE A 570 13.25 -6.67 2.33
CA ILE A 570 13.83 -6.32 3.62
C ILE A 570 13.44 -4.87 3.91
N ALA A 571 12.55 -4.67 4.88
CA ALA A 571 12.03 -3.35 5.21
C ALA A 571 12.49 -2.90 6.60
N THR A 572 12.84 -1.63 6.75
CA THR A 572 13.07 -1.03 8.07
C THR A 572 11.73 -0.68 8.72
N ALA A 573 11.63 -0.92 10.03
CA ALA A 573 10.50 -0.52 10.86
C ALA A 573 11.00 0.34 12.03
N LEU A 574 10.40 1.52 12.19
CA LEU A 574 10.77 2.47 13.23
C LEU A 574 10.03 2.16 14.54
N THR A 575 10.78 1.98 15.63
CA THR A 575 10.26 1.75 16.99
C THR A 575 10.79 2.79 17.97
N GLU A 576 10.13 2.90 19.14
CA GLU A 576 10.44 3.89 20.20
C GLU A 576 10.48 5.36 19.71
N THR A 577 9.67 5.68 18.71
CA THR A 577 9.49 7.05 18.18
C THR A 577 8.67 7.97 19.10
N GLY A 578 8.00 7.39 20.11
CA GLY A 578 7.00 8.06 20.94
C GLY A 578 5.62 8.18 20.30
N SER A 579 5.42 7.61 19.09
CA SER A 579 4.13 7.61 18.39
C SER A 579 3.42 6.27 18.53
N LYS A 580 2.26 6.27 19.19
CA LYS A 580 1.35 5.11 19.24
C LYS A 580 0.91 4.60 17.87
N MET A 581 0.96 5.47 16.85
CA MET A 581 0.71 5.07 15.46
C MET A 581 1.78 4.08 14.97
N ASP A 582 3.06 4.33 15.29
CA ASP A 582 4.18 3.50 14.84
C ASP A 582 4.23 2.18 15.60
N GLU A 583 3.88 2.19 16.90
CA GLU A 583 3.72 1.00 17.73
C GLU A 583 2.66 0.03 17.15
N VAL A 584 1.50 0.56 16.77
CA VAL A 584 0.41 -0.22 16.14
C VAL A 584 0.80 -0.69 14.74
N ILE A 585 1.46 0.15 13.93
CA ILE A 585 2.01 -0.25 12.63
C ILE A 585 3.00 -1.41 12.80
N PHE A 586 3.91 -1.33 13.77
CA PHE A 586 4.96 -2.32 14.00
C PHE A 586 4.39 -3.70 14.34
N GLU A 587 3.52 -3.82 15.33
CA GLU A 587 2.96 -5.12 15.74
C GLU A 587 2.12 -5.76 14.60
N GLU A 588 1.39 -4.95 13.84
CA GLU A 588 0.62 -5.39 12.67
C GLU A 588 1.50 -5.90 11.51
N PHE A 589 2.76 -5.46 11.42
CA PHE A 589 3.75 -5.97 10.47
C PHE A 589 4.57 -7.15 10.99
N LYS A 590 4.83 -7.21 12.29
CA LYS A 590 5.56 -8.30 12.96
C LYS A 590 4.91 -9.67 12.72
N GLY A 591 3.58 -9.73 12.76
CA GLY A 591 2.83 -10.94 12.38
C GLY A 591 3.01 -11.37 10.92
N THR A 592 3.31 -10.43 10.01
CA THR A 592 3.41 -10.64 8.56
C THR A 592 4.82 -11.07 8.10
N GLY A 593 5.86 -10.64 8.82
CA GLY A 593 7.25 -10.97 8.54
C GLY A 593 7.62 -12.43 8.80
N ASN A 594 8.78 -12.86 8.29
CA ASN A 594 9.38 -14.16 8.61
C ASN A 594 10.88 -14.08 8.98
N MET A 595 11.48 -12.88 8.99
CA MET A 595 12.76 -12.59 9.63
C MET A 595 12.63 -11.27 10.39
N GLU A 596 13.18 -11.21 11.60
CA GLU A 596 13.19 -10.03 12.47
C GLU A 596 14.63 -9.77 12.92
N LEU A 597 15.15 -8.56 12.67
CA LEU A 597 16.49 -8.13 13.07
C LEU A 597 16.38 -6.86 13.90
N GLN A 598 16.62 -6.95 15.20
CA GLN A 598 16.44 -5.85 16.14
C GLN A 598 17.74 -5.08 16.40
N LEU A 599 17.68 -3.74 16.36
CA LEU A 599 18.81 -2.86 16.67
C LEU A 599 18.62 -2.18 18.04
N ASP A 600 19.49 -2.45 19.01
CA ASP A 600 19.44 -1.84 20.34
C ASP A 600 20.17 -0.49 20.38
N ARG A 601 19.44 0.55 20.79
CA ARG A 601 19.99 1.88 21.01
C ARG A 601 20.96 1.93 22.19
N LYS A 602 20.92 1.00 23.16
CA LYS A 602 21.92 0.95 24.24
C LYS A 602 23.32 0.62 23.70
N LEU A 603 23.42 -0.25 22.68
CA LEU A 603 24.67 -0.53 21.95
C LEU A 603 25.17 0.74 21.23
N ALA A 604 24.30 1.35 20.41
CA ALA A 604 24.63 2.55 19.64
C ALA A 604 25.03 3.75 20.54
N ASN A 605 24.37 3.94 21.68
CA ASN A 605 24.73 4.97 22.67
C ASN A 605 26.14 4.76 23.26
N ARG A 606 26.59 3.50 23.40
CA ARG A 606 27.98 3.15 23.80
C ARG A 606 28.96 3.13 22.61
N ARG A 607 28.50 3.38 21.38
CA ARG A 607 29.24 3.25 20.11
C ARG A 607 29.71 1.82 19.78
N ILE A 608 29.00 0.82 20.29
CA ILE A 608 29.20 -0.58 19.91
C ILE A 608 28.45 -0.81 18.60
N TYR A 609 29.17 -1.24 17.56
CA TYR A 609 28.63 -1.49 16.23
C TYR A 609 29.16 -2.83 15.68
N PRO A 610 28.33 -3.66 15.02
CA PRO A 610 26.91 -3.41 14.68
C PRO A 610 26.02 -3.42 15.93
N ALA A 611 25.02 -2.53 15.97
CA ALA A 611 24.15 -2.36 17.14
C ALA A 611 23.00 -3.39 17.18
N ILE A 612 23.27 -4.64 16.79
CA ILE A 612 22.27 -5.73 16.68
C ILE A 612 22.04 -6.38 18.05
N ASP A 613 20.78 -6.57 18.44
CA ASP A 613 20.44 -7.47 19.54
C ASP A 613 20.39 -8.91 19.01
N ILE A 614 21.41 -9.71 19.35
CA ILE A 614 21.56 -11.09 18.87
C ILE A 614 20.45 -12.01 19.42
N LEU A 615 19.97 -11.76 20.63
CA LEU A 615 18.99 -12.62 21.31
C LEU A 615 17.57 -12.38 20.78
N ALA A 616 17.22 -11.13 20.47
CA ALA A 616 15.94 -10.75 19.91
C ALA A 616 15.82 -10.99 18.38
N SER A 617 16.94 -11.14 17.67
CA SER A 617 16.96 -11.32 16.21
C SER A 617 16.91 -12.79 15.79
N GLY A 618 16.20 -13.10 14.69
CA GLY A 618 16.08 -14.48 14.17
C GLY A 618 15.29 -14.60 12.86
N THR A 619 15.46 -15.75 12.17
CA THR A 619 14.73 -16.10 10.95
C THR A 619 13.84 -17.33 11.16
N ARG A 620 12.56 -17.24 10.79
CA ARG A 620 11.63 -18.38 10.79
C ARG A 620 12.01 -19.35 9.68
N ARG A 621 12.11 -20.64 10.01
CA ARG A 621 12.58 -21.73 9.13
C ARG A 621 14.04 -21.57 8.64
N GLU A 622 14.93 -21.10 9.52
CA GLU A 622 16.39 -21.10 9.25
C GLU A 622 16.99 -22.51 9.01
N ASP A 623 16.24 -23.57 9.33
CA ASP A 623 16.53 -24.97 8.95
C ASP A 623 16.51 -25.24 7.44
N LEU A 624 15.99 -24.30 6.64
CA LEU A 624 16.00 -24.35 5.18
C LEU A 624 17.12 -23.50 4.55
N LEU A 625 17.90 -22.75 5.35
CA LEU A 625 18.87 -21.76 4.87
C LEU A 625 20.31 -22.02 5.33
N ASN A 626 20.51 -22.73 6.43
CA ASN A 626 21.81 -23.14 6.93
C ASN A 626 21.85 -24.68 7.01
N ASP A 627 23.05 -25.27 6.95
CA ASP A 627 23.22 -26.71 7.15
C ASP A 627 23.05 -27.11 8.62
N ARG A 628 22.89 -28.42 8.85
CA ARG A 628 22.64 -29.00 10.18
C ARG A 628 23.78 -28.77 11.19
N GLU A 629 25.04 -28.76 10.76
CA GLU A 629 26.18 -28.56 11.66
C GLU A 629 26.28 -27.09 12.08
N THR A 630 26.16 -26.17 11.12
CA THR A 630 26.10 -24.72 11.36
C THR A 630 24.95 -24.36 12.31
N LEU A 631 23.75 -24.92 12.09
CA LEU A 631 22.59 -24.70 12.97
C LEU A 631 22.82 -25.24 14.39
N GLN A 632 23.45 -26.41 14.54
CA GLN A 632 23.79 -26.94 15.86
C GLN A 632 24.79 -26.04 16.59
N LYS A 633 25.79 -25.48 15.90
CA LYS A 633 26.75 -24.54 16.48
C LYS A 633 26.11 -23.18 16.83
N ILE A 634 25.24 -22.64 15.97
CA ILE A 634 24.47 -21.40 16.25
C ILE A 634 23.54 -21.60 17.45
N TRP A 635 22.90 -22.77 17.59
CA TRP A 635 22.06 -23.10 18.74
C TRP A 635 22.88 -23.23 20.04
N LEU A 636 24.04 -23.87 20.00
CA LEU A 636 24.98 -23.92 21.13
C LEU A 636 25.46 -22.51 21.54
N LEU A 637 25.80 -21.67 20.55
CA LEU A 637 26.10 -20.25 20.74
C LEU A 637 24.99 -19.52 21.50
N ARG A 638 23.75 -19.58 20.98
CA ARG A 638 22.58 -18.92 21.57
C ARG A 638 22.28 -19.44 22.99
N LYS A 639 22.42 -20.75 23.23
CA LYS A 639 22.00 -21.40 24.49
C LYS A 639 23.06 -21.45 25.59
N HIS A 640 24.34 -21.42 25.24
CA HIS A 640 25.44 -21.60 26.21
C HIS A 640 26.52 -20.51 26.12
N GLY A 641 26.64 -19.81 24.99
CA GLY A 641 27.54 -18.66 24.86
C GLY A 641 26.89 -17.33 25.23
N LEU A 642 25.59 -17.15 24.93
CA LEU A 642 24.94 -15.83 24.92
C LEU A 642 23.69 -15.70 25.81
N SER A 643 23.10 -16.80 26.30
CA SER A 643 21.81 -16.79 27.04
C SER A 643 21.84 -15.98 28.34
N ASP A 644 22.98 -16.01 29.02
CA ASP A 644 23.16 -15.48 30.38
C ASP A 644 23.75 -14.07 30.36
N MET A 645 24.10 -13.57 29.17
CA MET A 645 24.66 -12.23 28.93
C MET A 645 23.56 -11.24 28.59
N ASN A 646 23.73 -9.96 28.95
CA ASN A 646 22.90 -8.91 28.36
C ASN A 646 23.34 -8.59 26.92
N SER A 647 22.49 -7.90 26.15
CA SER A 647 22.74 -7.57 24.75
C SER A 647 24.05 -6.79 24.49
N GLN A 648 24.61 -6.13 25.51
CA GLN A 648 25.89 -5.41 25.41
C GLN A 648 27.07 -6.39 25.54
N GLU A 649 27.09 -7.20 26.60
CA GLU A 649 28.08 -8.26 26.81
C GLU A 649 28.09 -9.27 25.66
N ALA A 650 26.91 -9.69 25.18
CA ALA A 650 26.77 -10.61 24.06
C ALA A 650 27.43 -10.07 22.78
N MET A 651 27.26 -8.78 22.47
CA MET A 651 27.86 -8.15 21.29
C MET A 651 29.37 -7.90 21.47
N GLU A 652 29.80 -7.44 22.65
CA GLU A 652 31.23 -7.24 22.96
C GLU A 652 32.00 -8.56 22.90
N TRP A 653 31.46 -9.64 23.48
CA TRP A 653 32.01 -11.00 23.42
C TRP A 653 32.03 -11.55 21.98
N MET A 654 30.94 -11.37 21.22
CA MET A 654 30.88 -11.81 19.83
C MET A 654 31.95 -11.10 18.97
N LEU A 655 32.11 -9.78 19.14
CA LEU A 655 33.14 -9.01 18.45
C LEU A 655 34.57 -9.36 18.91
N GLU A 656 34.76 -9.79 20.15
CA GLU A 656 36.04 -10.34 20.62
C GLU A 656 36.36 -11.66 19.92
N LYS A 657 35.42 -12.62 19.90
CA LYS A 657 35.65 -13.97 19.32
C LYS A 657 35.73 -13.97 17.79
N MET A 658 35.01 -13.06 17.11
CA MET A 658 35.15 -12.89 15.66
C MET A 658 36.43 -12.15 15.25
N ARG A 659 37.13 -11.48 16.18
CA ARG A 659 38.36 -10.72 15.88
C ARG A 659 39.53 -11.67 15.69
N GLY A 660 40.03 -11.71 14.46
CA GLY A 660 41.14 -12.58 14.05
C GLY A 660 40.71 -13.71 13.11
N THR A 661 39.40 -14.01 13.04
CA THR A 661 38.87 -14.97 12.07
C THR A 661 38.53 -14.29 10.74
N LYS A 662 38.79 -14.98 9.64
CA LYS A 662 38.56 -14.53 8.26
C LYS A 662 37.07 -14.48 7.92
N ASP A 663 36.34 -15.49 8.32
CA ASP A 663 34.96 -15.75 7.93
C ASP A 663 34.17 -16.41 9.06
N ASN A 664 32.91 -16.75 8.76
CA ASN A 664 31.99 -17.35 9.72
C ASN A 664 32.25 -18.86 9.94
N GLU A 665 32.88 -19.56 9.00
CA GLU A 665 33.21 -20.98 9.12
C GLU A 665 34.40 -21.17 10.06
N GLU A 666 35.48 -20.41 9.88
CA GLU A 666 36.65 -20.39 10.77
C GLU A 666 36.25 -19.96 12.20
N PHE A 667 35.32 -19.01 12.33
CA PHE A 667 34.73 -18.65 13.62
C PHE A 667 33.98 -19.82 14.27
N LEU A 668 33.03 -20.45 13.56
CA LEU A 668 32.26 -21.57 14.09
C LEU A 668 33.11 -22.82 14.37
N LEU A 669 34.23 -23.01 13.67
CA LEU A 669 35.21 -24.06 13.95
C LEU A 669 36.08 -23.74 15.19
N SER A 670 36.44 -22.46 15.40
CA SER A 670 37.22 -22.03 16.56
C SER A 670 36.52 -22.21 17.92
N MET A 671 35.20 -22.47 17.90
CA MET A 671 34.37 -22.69 19.08
C MET A 671 34.30 -24.15 19.56
N ASN A 672 34.97 -25.10 18.90
CA ASN A 672 35.02 -26.50 19.30
C ASN A 672 36.07 -26.75 20.42
N GLY A 673 36.05 -25.95 21.50
CA GLY A 673 37.04 -25.99 22.60
C GLY A 673 36.46 -25.72 23.98
#